data_AF-A0A2A2L6I1-F1
#
_entry.id   AF-A0A2A2L6I1-F1
#
_cell.length_a   1.000
_cell.length_b   1.000
_cell.length_c   1.000
_cell.angle_alpha   90.00
_cell.angle_beta   90.00
_cell.angle_gamma   90.00
#
_symmetry.space_group_name_H-M   'P 1'
#
loop_
_entity.id
_entity.type
_entity.pdbx_description
1 polymer ?
#
loop_
_entity_poly.entity_id
_entity_poly.type
_entity_poly.pdbx_seq_one_letter_code
_entity_poly.pdbx_strand_id
1 'polypeptide(L)'
;MGEPITEAVVAIPAFFQTDQIEATKRAIQMAGLELKMLVKEPTAAAIAYNEDRKLEDSKIMIFDFGGGGQDFDGIIMNYVLQEYKKKSTYDILGNKRLVKRLRAECRLAKEMLSFNAYYNIHLDIDLDDDSDLNVELTKTKFNELCEELYTRTSKLIDDALRMANFRTDDIDHILVGGSTRIPAIKSILKVKFGQNKLKFNIHPDKAVVFGAAILADAIEDQILLNGVYGHLWLVSKTNCIIWVEARIELIREVLKSCLCFDPSAPVDSQISRIAGMNYAKNEHAVIATNGKLYAIGGFQKLGQKDFCNSIEEYDPQTNKWREVGKISALETEPFVSSNPIRSEEMEEMTYIGIHLGMTSSRVSVYIDDKPFVIPNEYGHNATLSEVSFHDEEIVVGRNRLRYRKDKAIIANTIYDINCVIGCSTLNELHGAYKERYWTFNVEERNNCVGYVLNKRSINERFMRPEEVLAEVLKKMKSIAENFLSRKVTGAVITIPILYSDAQITATKKAIEIAEIPSKCLLYEPIAAAIGFYNMEKKVLEGSKVLIFNWGGAMLDVTVADILDERIIVKAVAKDENLGGQAIDDIILKHAIGEFSLHSNYNIHDRPELIRKLRSICRENKERLSSDSKTKIYVELPNDLELNIDLTQTILDALCTKIYDKIMQLVGRVLDVASVKKSQIDHVCLVGGSTKIPEIRKRLIDEFGREKIRYSPYPDLITAMGTSIAARNLKIGISIPLLNVTLEDLKSAKSKAMRVIRKAEAPRLLKVNEVLFYLSYDVQRLFEPRICIFNTNTLTVQHVLNFERNPWPFSVATSHNELSSIHFDGNENNDCLFEMFNLEALQITTGTNPPQPVDNSSVSYHRGNVYYLNQPIIEGARKRFDIHVNGVWIRVRDFPIECYAARIVPCASILYVIDVRNSGRIFRLSDDEQNWEELGQIPQPREGIAVVAFNRKIYFTGGLRDDVVSMSCGCFDPAAPEGNRIAEIADMNYGRYHHSLIAANDKLYAIGG
;
A
#
# COMPACT_ATOMS: atom_id res chain seq x y z
N MET A 1 -8.21 -1.41 22.81
CA MET A 1 -8.36 -0.25 23.68
C MET A 1 -7.85 -0.57 25.08
N GLY A 2 -8.19 -1.70 25.73
CA GLY A 2 -7.48 -2.15 26.96
C GLY A 2 -7.82 -1.33 28.22
N GLU A 3 -8.14 -0.05 28.05
CA GLU A 3 -8.78 0.83 29.01
C GLU A 3 -10.31 0.79 28.85
N PRO A 4 -11.08 1.09 29.93
CA PRO A 4 -12.52 1.23 29.83
C PRO A 4 -12.89 2.43 28.95
N ILE A 5 -13.63 2.19 27.87
CA ILE A 5 -14.19 3.25 27.04
C ILE A 5 -15.37 3.84 27.80
N THR A 6 -15.27 5.11 28.19
CA THR A 6 -16.30 5.80 28.98
C THR A 6 -17.11 6.80 28.17
N GLU A 7 -16.72 7.13 26.93
CA GLU A 7 -17.32 8.21 26.15
C GLU A 7 -17.60 7.76 24.71
N ALA A 8 -18.68 8.28 24.10
CA ALA A 8 -19.05 7.91 22.72
C ALA A 8 -19.79 9.01 21.97
N VAL A 9 -19.50 9.11 20.66
CA VAL A 9 -20.39 9.71 19.66
C VAL A 9 -21.23 8.59 19.04
N VAL A 10 -22.54 8.75 19.00
CA VAL A 10 -23.45 7.71 18.52
C VAL A 10 -24.26 8.20 17.33
N ALA A 11 -24.19 7.43 16.24
CA ALA A 11 -25.03 7.66 15.07
C ALA A 11 -26.45 7.09 15.27
N ILE A 12 -27.47 7.84 14.87
CA ILE A 12 -28.88 7.43 14.97
C ILE A 12 -29.63 7.63 13.64
N PRO A 13 -30.65 6.82 13.33
CA PRO A 13 -31.45 7.01 12.12
C PRO A 13 -32.07 8.40 12.04
N ALA A 14 -32.12 8.96 10.83
CA ALA A 14 -32.48 10.36 10.59
C ALA A 14 -33.87 10.77 11.12
N PHE A 15 -34.76 9.80 11.27
CA PHE A 15 -36.18 9.94 11.62
C PHE A 15 -36.52 9.51 13.05
N PHE A 16 -35.52 9.18 13.88
CA PHE A 16 -35.77 8.88 15.29
C PHE A 16 -36.52 10.04 15.94
N GLN A 17 -37.71 9.72 16.48
CA GLN A 17 -38.55 10.65 17.23
C GLN A 17 -37.96 10.90 18.61
N THR A 18 -38.44 11.94 19.30
CA THR A 18 -37.95 12.33 20.63
C THR A 18 -37.89 11.14 21.59
N ASP A 19 -38.93 10.31 21.66
CA ASP A 19 -38.97 9.14 22.55
C ASP A 19 -37.91 8.08 22.18
N GLN A 20 -37.64 7.89 20.88
CA GLN A 20 -36.62 6.95 20.40
C GLN A 20 -35.22 7.48 20.68
N ILE A 21 -34.99 8.79 20.49
CA ILE A 21 -33.74 9.46 20.86
C ILE A 21 -33.49 9.31 22.37
N GLU A 22 -34.48 9.58 23.20
CA GLU A 22 -34.37 9.45 24.65
C GLU A 22 -34.15 7.99 25.08
N ALA A 23 -34.80 7.02 24.44
CA ALA A 23 -34.55 5.60 24.66
C ALA A 23 -33.11 5.22 24.31
N THR A 24 -32.57 5.72 23.19
CA THR A 24 -31.18 5.50 22.79
C THR A 24 -30.20 6.12 23.79
N LYS A 25 -30.45 7.35 24.26
CA LYS A 25 -29.62 7.98 25.31
C LYS A 25 -29.57 7.13 26.58
N ARG A 26 -30.72 6.63 27.04
CA ARG A 26 -30.80 5.74 28.20
C ARG A 26 -30.04 4.43 27.97
N ALA A 27 -30.17 3.83 26.79
CA ALA A 27 -29.43 2.61 26.45
C ALA A 27 -27.91 2.81 26.47
N ILE A 28 -27.43 3.96 26.00
CA ILE A 28 -26.01 4.34 26.02
C ILE A 28 -25.51 4.48 27.47
N GLN A 29 -26.28 5.17 28.32
CA GLN A 29 -25.97 5.30 29.74
C GLN A 29 -25.97 3.94 30.46
N MET A 30 -26.94 3.06 30.16
CA MET A 30 -26.99 1.70 30.71
C MET A 30 -25.81 0.83 30.26
N ALA A 31 -25.21 1.14 29.11
CA ALA A 31 -23.99 0.48 28.62
C ALA A 31 -22.71 1.01 29.28
N GLY A 32 -22.80 1.98 30.21
CA GLY A 32 -21.65 2.58 30.88
C GLY A 32 -20.93 3.64 30.05
N LEU A 33 -21.57 4.19 29.02
CA LEU A 33 -21.01 5.20 28.14
C LEU A 33 -21.63 6.59 28.41
N GLU A 34 -20.78 7.61 28.44
CA GLU A 34 -21.13 9.01 28.40
C GLU A 34 -21.30 9.44 26.94
N LEU A 35 -22.50 9.92 26.60
CA LEU A 35 -22.82 10.38 25.26
C LEU A 35 -22.27 11.80 25.04
N LYS A 36 -21.29 11.95 24.15
CA LYS A 36 -20.75 13.26 23.74
C LYS A 36 -21.59 13.94 22.67
N MET A 37 -22.08 13.17 21.69
CA MET A 37 -22.90 13.69 20.61
C MET A 37 -23.78 12.61 19.98
N LEU A 38 -25.01 12.98 19.62
CA LEU A 38 -25.82 12.20 18.67
C LEU A 38 -25.70 12.83 17.30
N VAL A 39 -25.28 12.02 16.32
CA VAL A 39 -25.22 12.42 14.92
C VAL A 39 -26.25 11.62 14.12
N LYS A 40 -26.95 12.25 13.17
CA LYS A 40 -27.83 11.49 12.28
C LYS A 40 -26.98 10.65 11.32
N GLU A 41 -27.33 9.39 11.09
CA GLU A 41 -26.66 8.48 10.15
C GLU A 41 -26.28 9.12 8.80
N PRO A 42 -27.19 9.81 8.09
CA PRO A 42 -26.83 10.48 6.84
C PRO A 42 -25.85 11.63 7.05
N THR A 43 -25.94 12.39 8.15
CA THR A 43 -24.98 13.45 8.47
C THR A 43 -23.58 12.86 8.72
N ALA A 44 -23.50 11.76 9.47
CA ALA A 44 -22.24 11.04 9.68
C ALA A 44 -21.69 10.49 8.35
N ALA A 45 -22.54 9.91 7.49
CA ALA A 45 -22.12 9.45 6.18
C ALA A 45 -21.54 10.60 5.33
N ALA A 46 -22.19 11.77 5.29
CA ALA A 46 -21.65 12.95 4.60
C ALA A 46 -20.27 13.35 5.12
N ILE A 47 -20.09 13.40 6.44
CA ILE A 47 -18.80 13.75 7.07
C ILE A 47 -17.71 12.77 6.62
N ALA A 48 -18.00 11.47 6.62
CA ALA A 48 -17.05 10.48 6.14
C ALA A 48 -16.70 10.72 4.67
N TYR A 49 -17.69 10.86 3.80
CA TYR A 49 -17.47 11.06 2.36
C TYR A 49 -16.73 12.37 2.03
N ASN A 50 -16.70 13.33 2.96
CA ASN A 50 -16.00 14.59 2.82
C ASN A 50 -14.61 14.64 3.50
N GLU A 51 -14.12 13.54 4.10
CA GLU A 51 -12.82 13.49 4.80
C GLU A 51 -11.64 13.97 3.92
N ASP A 52 -11.64 13.61 2.63
CA ASP A 52 -10.61 14.01 1.67
C ASP A 52 -10.81 15.42 1.07
N ARG A 53 -11.81 16.20 1.53
CA ARG A 53 -12.25 17.49 0.94
C ARG A 53 -12.63 17.44 -0.55
N LYS A 54 -12.80 16.25 -1.13
CA LYS A 54 -13.07 16.02 -2.57
C LYS A 54 -14.49 16.35 -3.04
N LEU A 55 -15.40 16.71 -2.12
CA LEU A 55 -16.78 17.04 -2.49
C LEU A 55 -16.97 18.53 -2.81
N GLU A 56 -16.03 19.42 -2.47
CA GLU A 56 -16.03 20.85 -2.82
C GLU A 56 -17.45 21.50 -2.67
N ASP A 57 -17.81 22.43 -3.57
CA ASP A 57 -19.09 23.16 -3.61
C ASP A 57 -20.24 22.30 -4.21
N SER A 58 -20.29 21.01 -3.91
CA SER A 58 -21.26 20.08 -4.53
C SER A 58 -22.60 20.02 -3.80
N LYS A 59 -23.68 20.01 -4.57
CA LYS A 59 -25.02 19.57 -4.11
C LYS A 59 -25.03 18.05 -4.05
N ILE A 60 -25.04 17.50 -2.84
CA ILE A 60 -24.97 16.03 -2.66
C ILE A 60 -26.29 15.46 -2.19
N MET A 61 -26.66 14.28 -2.66
CA MET A 61 -27.78 13.48 -2.15
C MET A 61 -27.25 12.26 -1.41
N ILE A 62 -27.67 12.08 -0.17
CA ILE A 62 -27.32 10.89 0.62
C ILE A 62 -28.47 9.92 0.54
N PHE A 63 -28.19 8.75 -0.02
CA PHE A 63 -29.16 7.70 -0.22
C PHE A 63 -28.86 6.52 0.72
N ASP A 64 -29.71 6.34 1.73
CA ASP A 64 -29.67 5.20 2.63
C ASP A 64 -31.09 4.65 2.89
N PHE A 65 -31.19 3.34 2.98
CA PHE A 65 -32.44 2.62 3.25
C PHE A 65 -32.74 2.49 4.74
N GLY A 66 -31.85 2.90 5.65
CA GLY A 66 -32.11 3.00 7.09
C GLY A 66 -32.78 1.75 7.69
N GLY A 67 -32.10 0.60 7.65
CA GLY A 67 -32.64 -0.69 8.09
C GLY A 67 -33.37 -1.49 7.01
N GLY A 68 -33.68 -0.91 5.85
CA GLY A 68 -34.43 -1.57 4.76
C GLY A 68 -33.79 -2.82 4.14
N GLY A 69 -32.52 -3.12 4.46
CA GLY A 69 -31.91 -4.42 4.14
C GLY A 69 -32.69 -5.61 4.69
N GLN A 70 -33.39 -5.43 5.83
CA GLN A 70 -34.24 -6.45 6.44
C GLN A 70 -35.57 -6.65 5.69
N ASP A 71 -36.07 -5.61 5.02
CA ASP A 71 -37.29 -5.74 4.20
C ASP A 71 -37.04 -6.70 3.03
N PHE A 72 -35.88 -6.60 2.38
CA PHE A 72 -35.44 -7.56 1.35
C PHE A 72 -35.28 -8.99 1.91
N ASP A 73 -34.66 -9.13 3.09
CA ASP A 73 -34.49 -10.44 3.73
C ASP A 73 -35.85 -11.06 4.07
N GLY A 74 -36.81 -10.24 4.51
CA GLY A 74 -38.19 -10.65 4.81
C GLY A 74 -38.95 -11.10 3.56
N ILE A 75 -38.80 -10.41 2.44
CA ILE A 75 -39.39 -10.80 1.15
C ILE A 75 -38.85 -12.17 0.70
N ILE A 76 -37.53 -12.38 0.76
CA ILE A 76 -36.90 -13.66 0.42
C ILE A 76 -37.43 -14.75 1.37
N MET A 77 -37.43 -14.48 2.68
CA MET A 77 -37.89 -15.43 3.68
C MET A 77 -39.34 -15.84 3.46
N ASN A 78 -40.22 -14.90 3.13
CA ASN A 78 -41.62 -15.18 2.81
C ASN A 78 -41.76 -16.06 1.57
N TYR A 79 -41.03 -15.75 0.49
CA TYR A 79 -41.02 -16.57 -0.72
C TYR A 79 -40.53 -18.00 -0.44
N VAL A 80 -39.40 -18.13 0.26
CA VAL A 80 -38.81 -19.43 0.60
C VAL A 80 -39.75 -20.27 1.46
N LEU A 81 -40.40 -19.66 2.46
CA LEU A 81 -41.39 -20.37 3.29
C LEU A 81 -42.62 -20.79 2.48
N GLN A 82 -43.05 -20.01 1.49
CA GLN A 82 -44.15 -20.38 0.60
C GLN A 82 -43.76 -21.55 -0.30
N GLU A 83 -42.56 -21.54 -0.88
CA GLU A 83 -42.06 -22.65 -1.70
C GLU A 83 -41.85 -23.93 -0.88
N TYR A 84 -41.33 -23.79 0.34
CA TYR A 84 -41.14 -24.91 1.25
C TYR A 84 -42.47 -25.56 1.66
N LYS A 85 -43.51 -24.76 1.96
CA LYS A 85 -44.86 -25.25 2.28
C LYS A 85 -45.51 -26.06 1.16
N LYS A 86 -45.07 -25.93 -0.09
CA LYS A 86 -45.54 -26.77 -1.20
C LYS A 86 -44.99 -28.20 -1.13
N LYS A 87 -43.86 -28.40 -0.46
CA LYS A 87 -43.11 -29.66 -0.41
C LYS A 87 -43.16 -30.35 0.95
N SER A 88 -43.30 -29.59 2.04
CA SER A 88 -43.28 -30.11 3.41
C SER A 88 -44.36 -29.47 4.29
N THR A 89 -44.83 -30.24 5.26
CA THR A 89 -45.79 -29.81 6.30
C THR A 89 -45.12 -29.34 7.58
N TYR A 90 -43.78 -29.47 7.70
CA TYR A 90 -43.05 -29.07 8.91
C TYR A 90 -43.06 -27.56 9.13
N ASP A 91 -43.36 -27.13 10.37
CA ASP A 91 -43.40 -25.70 10.72
C ASP A 91 -42.03 -25.16 11.15
N ILE A 92 -41.31 -24.55 10.20
CA ILE A 92 -40.05 -23.86 10.46
C ILE A 92 -40.24 -22.69 11.44
N LEU A 93 -41.39 -21.99 11.40
CA LEU A 93 -41.63 -20.79 12.21
C LEU A 93 -41.75 -21.10 13.71
N GLY A 94 -42.20 -22.30 14.05
CA GLY A 94 -42.23 -22.81 15.43
C GLY A 94 -40.84 -23.01 16.05
N ASN A 95 -39.78 -23.14 15.23
CA ASN A 95 -38.42 -23.41 15.69
C ASN A 95 -37.50 -22.18 15.59
N LYS A 96 -37.28 -21.50 16.73
CA LYS A 96 -36.45 -20.28 16.81
C LYS A 96 -35.02 -20.46 16.27
N ARG A 97 -34.44 -21.67 16.38
CA ARG A 97 -33.09 -21.96 15.87
C ARG A 97 -33.09 -22.00 14.34
N LEU A 98 -34.07 -22.67 13.74
CA LEU A 98 -34.23 -22.75 12.29
C LEU A 98 -34.60 -21.38 11.69
N VAL A 99 -35.47 -20.60 12.34
CA VAL A 99 -35.77 -19.21 11.93
C VAL A 99 -34.51 -18.36 11.88
N LYS A 100 -33.63 -18.47 12.88
CA LYS A 100 -32.35 -17.73 12.89
C LYS A 100 -31.43 -18.15 11.74
N ARG A 101 -31.30 -19.46 11.48
CA ARG A 101 -30.51 -19.98 10.36
C ARG A 101 -31.09 -19.54 9.01
N LEU A 102 -32.40 -19.67 8.82
CA LEU A 102 -33.09 -19.26 7.60
C LEU A 102 -32.91 -17.76 7.32
N ARG A 103 -33.01 -16.90 8.35
CA ARG A 103 -32.72 -15.46 8.19
C ARG A 103 -31.29 -15.20 7.72
N ALA A 104 -30.31 -15.95 8.24
CA ALA A 104 -28.92 -15.84 7.80
C ALA A 104 -28.78 -16.27 6.33
N GLU A 105 -29.40 -17.37 5.94
CA GLU A 105 -29.40 -17.85 4.54
C GLU A 105 -30.11 -16.90 3.58
N CYS A 106 -31.22 -16.28 3.98
CA CYS A 106 -31.91 -15.26 3.17
C CYS A 106 -31.03 -14.02 2.97
N ARG A 107 -30.30 -13.60 4.01
CA ARG A 107 -29.33 -12.50 3.92
C ARG A 107 -28.20 -12.85 2.96
N LEU A 108 -27.65 -14.07 3.07
CA LEU A 108 -26.64 -14.57 2.15
C LEU A 108 -27.17 -14.63 0.71
N ALA A 109 -28.39 -15.11 0.49
CA ALA A 109 -29.01 -15.14 -0.83
C ALA A 109 -29.09 -13.76 -1.46
N LYS A 110 -29.56 -12.75 -0.71
CA LYS A 110 -29.59 -11.35 -1.15
C LYS A 110 -28.19 -10.84 -1.54
N GLU A 111 -27.19 -11.12 -0.71
CA GLU A 111 -25.81 -10.71 -0.95
C GLU A 111 -25.24 -11.42 -2.20
N MET A 112 -25.46 -12.72 -2.34
CA MET A 112 -24.93 -13.55 -3.43
C MET A 112 -25.59 -13.26 -4.77
N LEU A 113 -26.90 -12.98 -4.80
CA LEU A 113 -27.64 -12.61 -6.02
C LEU A 113 -27.23 -11.25 -6.60
N SER A 114 -26.47 -10.45 -5.85
CA SER A 114 -25.83 -9.27 -6.41
C SER A 114 -24.82 -9.64 -7.50
N PHE A 115 -24.18 -10.81 -7.37
CA PHE A 115 -23.10 -11.29 -8.24
C PHE A 115 -23.52 -12.49 -9.10
N ASN A 116 -24.33 -13.39 -8.55
CA ASN A 116 -24.70 -14.64 -9.19
C ASN A 116 -26.06 -14.55 -9.89
N ALA A 117 -26.27 -15.38 -10.91
CA ALA A 117 -27.55 -15.50 -11.61
C ALA A 117 -28.63 -16.16 -10.73
N TYR A 118 -28.23 -17.03 -9.81
CA TYR A 118 -29.10 -17.71 -8.86
C TYR A 118 -28.35 -18.05 -7.56
N TYR A 119 -29.09 -18.39 -6.51
CA TYR A 119 -28.57 -18.92 -5.25
C TYR A 119 -29.52 -19.98 -4.70
N ASN A 120 -28.97 -21.09 -4.21
CA ASN A 120 -29.75 -22.14 -3.57
C ASN A 120 -29.77 -21.92 -2.07
N ILE A 121 -30.94 -21.56 -1.55
CA ILE A 121 -31.19 -21.38 -0.13
C ILE A 121 -31.40 -22.76 0.46
N HIS A 122 -30.45 -23.20 1.29
CA HIS A 122 -30.45 -24.53 1.87
C HIS A 122 -30.41 -24.48 3.40
N LEU A 123 -31.23 -25.31 4.03
CA LEU A 123 -31.27 -25.43 5.48
C LEU A 123 -31.53 -26.89 5.86
N ASP A 124 -30.55 -27.51 6.53
CA ASP A 124 -30.71 -28.85 7.10
C ASP A 124 -31.68 -28.81 8.28
N ILE A 125 -32.69 -29.68 8.24
CA ILE A 125 -33.68 -29.89 9.27
C ILE A 125 -33.44 -31.32 9.78
N ASP A 126 -32.79 -31.44 10.94
CA ASP A 126 -32.30 -32.69 11.56
C ASP A 126 -33.43 -33.68 11.94
N LEU A 127 -34.24 -34.12 10.97
CA LEU A 127 -35.36 -35.05 11.10
C LEU A 127 -35.23 -36.18 10.07
N ASP A 128 -35.22 -35.85 8.78
CA ASP A 128 -34.97 -36.75 7.64
C ASP A 128 -34.53 -35.95 6.39
N ASP A 129 -33.88 -36.61 5.42
CA ASP A 129 -33.35 -35.97 4.20
C ASP A 129 -34.45 -35.32 3.33
N ASP A 130 -35.70 -35.77 3.45
CA ASP A 130 -36.86 -35.25 2.70
C ASP A 130 -37.46 -33.98 3.32
N SER A 131 -37.12 -33.67 4.58
CA SER A 131 -37.56 -32.48 5.30
C SER A 131 -36.65 -31.27 5.09
N ASP A 132 -35.51 -31.42 4.44
CA ASP A 132 -34.57 -30.32 4.23
C ASP A 132 -35.16 -29.25 3.32
N LEU A 133 -34.91 -27.99 3.68
CA LEU A 133 -35.28 -26.87 2.83
C LEU A 133 -34.21 -26.69 1.76
N ASN A 134 -34.63 -26.74 0.50
CA ASN A 134 -33.82 -26.41 -0.65
C ASN A 134 -34.66 -25.66 -1.70
N VAL A 135 -34.44 -24.35 -1.79
CA VAL A 135 -35.16 -23.44 -2.70
C VAL A 135 -34.17 -22.65 -3.53
N GLU A 136 -34.21 -22.85 -4.85
CA GLU A 136 -33.49 -22.00 -5.79
C GLU A 136 -34.19 -20.64 -5.92
N LEU A 137 -33.44 -19.57 -5.70
CA LEU A 137 -33.87 -18.20 -5.96
C LEU A 137 -33.02 -17.63 -7.10
N THR A 138 -33.65 -17.26 -8.20
CA THR A 138 -32.98 -16.60 -9.32
C THR A 138 -32.95 -15.09 -9.13
N LYS A 139 -31.97 -14.41 -9.73
CA LYS A 139 -31.85 -12.95 -9.68
C LYS A 139 -33.07 -12.25 -10.30
N THR A 140 -33.59 -12.80 -11.39
CA THR A 140 -34.84 -12.33 -12.01
C THR A 140 -35.99 -12.42 -11.01
N LYS A 141 -36.16 -13.58 -10.36
CA LYS A 141 -37.24 -13.76 -9.39
C LYS A 141 -37.10 -12.83 -8.18
N PHE A 142 -35.88 -12.66 -7.68
CA PHE A 142 -35.61 -11.72 -6.60
C PHE A 142 -35.99 -10.29 -6.96
N ASN A 143 -35.66 -9.83 -8.18
CA ASN A 143 -36.03 -8.50 -8.65
C ASN A 143 -37.55 -8.33 -8.77
N GLU A 144 -38.28 -9.34 -9.27
CA GLU A 144 -39.75 -9.33 -9.32
C GLU A 144 -40.35 -9.19 -7.92
N LEU A 145 -39.86 -9.98 -6.96
CA LEU A 145 -40.35 -9.95 -5.58
C LEU A 145 -40.11 -8.58 -4.90
N CYS A 146 -39.14 -7.80 -5.37
CA CYS A 146 -38.76 -6.52 -4.78
C CYS A 146 -39.28 -5.30 -5.54
N GLU A 147 -40.10 -5.48 -6.59
CA GLU A 147 -40.56 -4.39 -7.48
C GLU A 147 -41.31 -3.28 -6.72
N GLU A 148 -42.14 -3.65 -5.74
CA GLU A 148 -42.88 -2.69 -4.90
C GLU A 148 -41.92 -1.83 -4.06
N LEU A 149 -40.88 -2.45 -3.46
CA LEU A 149 -39.86 -1.73 -2.71
C LEU A 149 -39.10 -0.76 -3.62
N TYR A 150 -38.71 -1.20 -4.82
CA TYR A 150 -38.02 -0.35 -5.79
C TYR A 150 -38.86 0.85 -6.23
N THR A 151 -40.16 0.64 -6.46
CA THR A 151 -41.10 1.71 -6.82
C THR A 151 -41.23 2.73 -5.68
N ARG A 152 -41.40 2.24 -4.45
CA ARG A 152 -41.46 3.09 -3.26
C ARG A 152 -40.19 3.93 -3.10
N THR A 153 -39.02 3.33 -3.34
CA THR A 153 -37.74 4.01 -3.30
C THR A 153 -37.63 5.14 -4.31
N SER A 154 -38.05 4.92 -5.56
CA SER A 154 -38.01 5.97 -6.59
C SER A 154 -38.85 7.18 -6.17
N LYS A 155 -40.04 6.93 -5.59
CA LYS A 155 -40.94 7.98 -5.07
C LYS A 155 -40.33 8.76 -3.91
N LEU A 156 -39.63 8.10 -2.99
CA LEU A 156 -38.96 8.76 -1.87
C LEU A 156 -37.88 9.73 -2.35
N ILE A 157 -37.13 9.36 -3.40
CA ILE A 157 -36.15 10.22 -4.05
C ILE A 157 -36.84 11.45 -4.67
N ASP A 158 -37.95 11.27 -5.37
CA ASP A 158 -38.71 12.37 -5.98
C ASP A 158 -39.26 13.35 -4.94
N ASP A 159 -39.78 12.82 -3.84
CA ASP A 159 -40.31 13.63 -2.75
C ASP A 159 -39.18 14.43 -2.09
N ALA A 160 -38.00 13.85 -1.89
CA ALA A 160 -36.85 14.56 -1.32
C ALA A 160 -36.34 15.68 -2.23
N LEU A 161 -36.20 15.42 -3.54
CA LEU A 161 -35.86 16.45 -4.53
C LEU A 161 -36.88 17.59 -4.55
N ARG A 162 -38.19 17.25 -4.56
CA ARG A 162 -39.28 18.22 -4.57
C ARG A 162 -39.25 19.09 -3.31
N MET A 163 -39.07 18.48 -2.15
CA MET A 163 -39.02 19.24 -0.91
C MET A 163 -37.81 20.17 -0.88
N ALA A 164 -36.64 19.72 -1.35
CA ALA A 164 -35.43 20.55 -1.45
C ALA A 164 -35.46 21.59 -2.59
N ASN A 165 -36.55 21.62 -3.38
CA ASN A 165 -36.69 22.46 -4.57
C ASN A 165 -35.56 22.25 -5.59
N PHE A 166 -35.03 21.03 -5.69
CA PHE A 166 -33.94 20.66 -6.61
C PHE A 166 -34.46 19.76 -7.74
N ARG A 167 -33.84 19.87 -8.91
CA ARG A 167 -34.00 18.93 -10.03
C ARG A 167 -32.96 17.82 -9.92
N THR A 168 -33.16 16.72 -10.64
CA THR A 168 -32.15 15.63 -10.73
C THR A 168 -30.79 16.12 -11.21
N ASP A 169 -30.78 17.10 -12.11
CA ASP A 169 -29.55 17.66 -12.67
C ASP A 169 -28.80 18.56 -11.70
N ASP A 170 -29.51 19.11 -10.70
CA ASP A 170 -28.90 19.93 -9.65
C ASP A 170 -28.02 19.11 -8.70
N ILE A 171 -28.21 17.80 -8.60
CA ILE A 171 -27.36 16.98 -7.72
C ILE A 171 -26.04 16.70 -8.43
N ASP A 172 -24.91 17.00 -7.80
CA ASP A 172 -23.57 16.73 -8.31
C ASP A 172 -23.11 15.32 -7.95
N HIS A 173 -23.38 14.89 -6.70
CA HIS A 173 -22.95 13.60 -6.17
C HIS A 173 -24.04 12.87 -5.39
N ILE A 174 -24.09 11.55 -5.51
CA ILE A 174 -24.93 10.65 -4.73
C ILE A 174 -24.03 9.79 -3.85
N LEU A 175 -24.16 10.00 -2.55
CA LEU A 175 -23.46 9.22 -1.54
C LEU A 175 -24.32 8.01 -1.19
N VAL A 176 -23.75 6.82 -1.33
CA VAL A 176 -24.51 5.58 -1.34
C VAL A 176 -24.30 4.78 -0.05
N GLY A 177 -25.40 4.38 0.61
CA GLY A 177 -25.42 3.51 1.80
C GLY A 177 -25.46 2.00 1.47
N GLY A 178 -25.37 1.13 2.48
CA GLY A 178 -25.20 -0.33 2.34
C GLY A 178 -26.16 -1.01 1.34
N SER A 179 -27.42 -0.59 1.31
CA SER A 179 -28.46 -1.19 0.47
C SER A 179 -28.30 -0.88 -1.03
N THR A 180 -27.48 0.11 -1.39
CA THR A 180 -27.13 0.38 -2.79
C THR A 180 -26.27 -0.70 -3.43
N ARG A 181 -25.83 -1.72 -2.68
CA ARG A 181 -25.16 -2.89 -3.25
C ARG A 181 -26.08 -3.74 -4.13
N ILE A 182 -27.40 -3.64 -3.93
CA ILE A 182 -28.39 -4.34 -4.76
C ILE A 182 -28.37 -3.75 -6.18
N PRO A 183 -28.09 -4.54 -7.23
CA PRO A 183 -27.93 -4.03 -8.60
C PRO A 183 -29.14 -3.26 -9.12
N ALA A 184 -30.36 -3.68 -8.79
CA ALA A 184 -31.58 -2.98 -9.19
C ALA A 184 -31.65 -1.55 -8.63
N ILE A 185 -31.25 -1.33 -7.39
CA ILE A 185 -31.18 0.02 -6.78
C ILE A 185 -30.10 0.86 -7.49
N LYS A 186 -28.94 0.28 -7.78
CA LYS A 186 -27.89 0.97 -8.57
C LYS A 186 -28.43 1.39 -9.94
N SER A 187 -29.17 0.51 -10.61
CA SER A 187 -29.77 0.80 -11.91
C SER A 187 -30.78 1.94 -11.82
N ILE A 188 -31.64 1.96 -10.80
CA ILE A 188 -32.61 3.06 -10.59
C ILE A 188 -31.89 4.39 -10.40
N LEU A 189 -30.87 4.43 -9.53
CA LEU A 189 -30.08 5.64 -9.30
C LEU A 189 -29.29 6.06 -10.56
N LYS A 190 -28.71 5.11 -11.29
CA LYS A 190 -27.97 5.33 -12.54
C LYS A 190 -28.87 5.91 -13.63
N VAL A 191 -30.06 5.35 -13.82
CA VAL A 191 -31.04 5.84 -14.80
C VAL A 191 -31.51 7.25 -14.44
N LYS A 192 -31.70 7.53 -13.15
CA LYS A 192 -32.26 8.81 -12.69
C LYS A 192 -31.27 9.97 -12.65
N PHE A 193 -30.00 9.70 -12.34
CA PHE A 193 -28.99 10.75 -12.11
C PHE A 193 -27.72 10.63 -12.96
N GLY A 194 -27.50 9.49 -13.62
CA GLY A 194 -26.26 9.21 -14.36
C GLY A 194 -25.19 8.54 -13.50
N GLN A 195 -24.39 7.67 -14.12
CA GLN A 195 -23.37 6.84 -13.46
C GLN A 195 -22.27 7.67 -12.76
N ASN A 196 -21.87 8.77 -13.38
CA ASN A 196 -20.81 9.66 -12.94
C ASN A 196 -21.11 10.36 -11.61
N LYS A 197 -22.39 10.44 -11.23
CA LYS A 197 -22.83 11.07 -9.98
C LYS A 197 -22.76 10.14 -8.77
N LEU A 198 -22.75 8.81 -8.95
CA LEU A 198 -22.70 7.88 -7.81
C LEU A 198 -21.27 7.75 -7.24
N LYS A 199 -21.10 7.95 -5.94
CA LYS A 199 -19.81 7.83 -5.23
C LYS A 199 -19.76 6.58 -4.37
N PHE A 200 -18.77 5.72 -4.61
CA PHE A 200 -18.52 4.46 -3.88
C PHE A 200 -17.14 4.42 -3.19
N ASN A 201 -16.47 5.57 -3.08
CA ASN A 201 -15.11 5.69 -2.54
C ASN A 201 -15.04 5.21 -1.08
N ILE A 202 -16.07 5.44 -0.27
CA ILE A 202 -16.19 4.87 1.08
C ILE A 202 -17.01 3.59 1.03
N HIS A 203 -16.59 2.58 1.80
CA HIS A 203 -17.38 1.36 1.93
C HIS A 203 -18.73 1.72 2.55
N PRO A 204 -19.88 1.44 1.90
CA PRO A 204 -21.17 1.92 2.36
C PRO A 204 -21.53 1.50 3.80
N ASP A 205 -21.13 0.29 4.22
CA ASP A 205 -21.35 -0.21 5.59
C ASP A 205 -20.46 0.46 6.66
N LYS A 206 -19.48 1.27 6.24
CA LYS A 206 -18.52 1.95 7.14
C LYS A 206 -18.70 3.46 7.16
N ALA A 207 -19.40 4.05 6.19
CA ALA A 207 -19.51 5.51 6.06
C ALA A 207 -20.07 6.17 7.31
N VAL A 208 -21.12 5.60 7.90
CA VAL A 208 -21.74 6.14 9.13
C VAL A 208 -20.77 6.10 10.31
N VAL A 209 -20.10 4.96 10.55
CA VAL A 209 -19.20 4.82 11.71
C VAL A 209 -17.93 5.65 11.56
N PHE A 210 -17.41 5.81 10.34
CA PHE A 210 -16.28 6.70 10.07
C PHE A 210 -16.63 8.16 10.36
N GLY A 211 -17.81 8.63 9.95
CA GLY A 211 -18.24 9.99 10.27
C GLY A 211 -18.43 10.23 11.76
N ALA A 212 -18.98 9.25 12.47
CA ALA A 212 -19.10 9.32 13.93
C ALA A 212 -17.72 9.31 14.62
N ALA A 213 -16.74 8.56 14.10
CA ALA A 213 -15.38 8.53 14.61
C ALA A 213 -14.64 9.86 14.36
N ILE A 214 -14.77 10.45 13.16
CA ILE A 214 -14.21 11.77 12.84
C ILE A 214 -14.77 12.84 13.79
N LEU A 215 -16.06 12.77 14.11
CA LEU A 215 -16.66 13.67 15.09
C LEU A 215 -16.17 13.42 16.52
N ALA A 216 -15.93 12.16 16.90
CA ALA A 216 -15.39 11.83 18.21
C ALA A 216 -13.97 12.38 18.38
N ASP A 217 -13.12 12.19 17.38
CA ASP A 217 -11.75 12.71 17.30
C ASP A 217 -11.72 14.24 17.38
N ALA A 218 -12.59 14.93 16.61
CA ALA A 218 -12.69 16.39 16.66
C ALA A 218 -13.16 16.92 18.03
N ILE A 219 -14.02 16.18 18.74
CA ILE A 219 -14.48 16.53 20.09
C ILE A 219 -13.36 16.32 21.12
N GLU A 220 -12.57 15.25 20.96
CA GLU A 220 -11.43 14.93 21.83
C GLU A 220 -10.33 15.99 21.74
N ASP A 221 -10.00 16.45 20.52
CA ASP A 221 -8.98 17.47 20.27
C ASP A 221 -9.39 18.90 20.64
N GLN A 222 -10.57 19.09 21.24
CA GLN A 222 -11.17 20.41 21.53
C GLN A 222 -11.17 21.35 20.32
N ILE A 223 -11.19 20.80 19.10
CA ILE A 223 -11.32 21.58 17.90
C ILE A 223 -12.71 22.21 17.94
N LEU A 224 -12.76 23.51 18.22
CA LEU A 224 -13.93 24.31 17.96
C LEU A 224 -14.26 24.12 16.48
N LEU A 225 -15.30 23.32 16.19
CA LEU A 225 -15.98 23.28 14.89
C LEU A 225 -16.72 24.61 14.65
N ASN A 226 -16.04 25.74 14.85
CA ASN A 226 -16.45 27.06 14.42
C ASN A 226 -16.22 27.12 12.91
N GLY A 227 -17.16 26.55 12.15
CA GLY A 227 -17.09 26.56 10.69
C GLY A 227 -17.96 25.54 9.99
N VAL A 228 -18.47 24.49 10.66
CA VAL A 228 -19.42 23.54 10.05
C VAL A 228 -20.87 23.98 10.29
N TYR A 229 -21.13 25.28 10.22
CA TYR A 229 -22.48 25.82 10.03
C TYR A 229 -22.54 26.55 8.72
N GLY A 230 -22.27 25.78 7.68
CA GLY A 230 -22.88 26.07 6.41
C GLY A 230 -24.37 25.89 6.45
N HIS A 231 -25.12 26.81 5.85
CA HIS A 231 -26.57 26.82 5.86
C HIS A 231 -27.18 25.43 5.55
N LEU A 232 -27.50 24.69 6.61
CA LEU A 232 -28.01 23.34 6.55
C LEU A 232 -29.48 23.38 6.12
N TRP A 233 -29.73 23.29 4.82
CA TRP A 233 -31.09 23.00 4.32
C TRP A 233 -31.36 21.50 4.46
N LEU A 234 -31.60 21.06 5.69
CA LEU A 234 -32.18 19.75 5.96
C LEU A 234 -33.61 19.75 5.44
N VAL A 235 -33.80 19.22 4.24
CA VAL A 235 -35.14 18.97 3.74
C VAL A 235 -35.44 17.49 3.77
N SER A 236 -36.16 17.04 4.80
CA SER A 236 -36.56 15.63 4.93
C SER A 236 -37.90 15.48 5.66
N LYS A 237 -38.88 14.90 4.97
CA LYS A 237 -39.96 14.07 5.55
C LYS A 237 -39.84 12.60 5.06
N THR A 238 -38.73 12.22 4.43
CA THR A 238 -38.48 10.92 3.77
C THR A 238 -37.00 10.53 3.88
N ASN A 239 -36.64 9.25 3.59
CA ASN A 239 -35.31 8.65 3.77
C ASN A 239 -34.18 9.20 2.84
N CYS A 240 -34.20 10.46 2.42
CA CYS A 240 -33.18 11.08 1.57
C CYS A 240 -32.85 12.50 2.06
N ILE A 241 -31.56 12.86 2.11
CA ILE A 241 -31.07 14.17 2.58
C ILE A 241 -30.19 14.83 1.51
N ILE A 242 -30.33 16.14 1.34
CA ILE A 242 -29.55 16.98 0.41
C ILE A 242 -28.68 17.97 1.21
N TRP A 243 -27.40 18.16 0.84
CA TRP A 243 -26.43 19.07 1.49
C TRP A 243 -25.76 20.02 0.47
N VAL A 244 -25.43 21.25 0.90
CA VAL A 244 -24.75 22.32 0.11
C VAL A 244 -23.93 23.23 1.03
N GLU A 245 -22.64 23.51 0.73
CA GLU A 245 -22.01 24.83 0.99
C GLU A 245 -20.67 25.08 0.24
N ALA A 246 -20.18 26.34 0.23
CA ALA A 246 -19.24 26.92 -0.76
C ALA A 246 -17.96 27.65 -0.23
N ARG A 247 -16.87 27.62 -1.04
CA ARG A 247 -15.63 28.50 -1.19
C ARG A 247 -14.36 28.26 -0.33
N ILE A 248 -13.08 28.44 -0.75
CA ILE A 248 -12.23 28.66 -1.98
C ILE A 248 -10.77 28.26 -1.60
N GLU A 249 -9.96 27.62 -2.47
CA GLU A 249 -8.47 27.55 -2.34
C GLU A 249 -7.72 27.68 -3.69
N LEU A 250 -6.52 28.29 -3.69
CA LEU A 250 -5.68 28.63 -4.86
C LEU A 250 -4.94 27.41 -5.46
N ILE A 251 -4.94 27.26 -6.79
CA ILE A 251 -4.16 26.24 -7.53
C ILE A 251 -2.74 26.77 -7.83
N ARG A 252 -1.69 26.05 -7.42
CA ARG A 252 -0.28 26.27 -7.84
C ARG A 252 0.12 25.21 -8.89
N GLU A 253 0.69 25.62 -10.03
CA GLU A 253 1.14 24.72 -11.13
C GLU A 253 2.67 24.81 -11.35
N VAL A 254 3.29 23.70 -11.78
CA VAL A 254 4.72 23.66 -12.17
C VAL A 254 4.89 24.16 -13.61
N LEU A 255 5.91 24.97 -13.86
CA LEU A 255 6.09 25.67 -15.12
C LEU A 255 7.04 24.96 -16.09
N LYS A 256 6.64 24.93 -17.36
CA LYS A 256 7.54 24.68 -18.51
C LYS A 256 8.17 25.97 -19.07
N SER A 257 7.73 27.13 -18.58
CA SER A 257 8.07 28.42 -19.17
C SER A 257 9.49 28.84 -18.78
N CYS A 258 10.17 29.51 -19.70
CA CYS A 258 11.55 29.97 -19.53
C CYS A 258 11.63 31.45 -19.92
N LEU A 259 12.45 32.21 -19.19
CA LEU A 259 12.67 33.63 -19.41
C LEU A 259 14.15 33.89 -19.66
N CYS A 260 14.44 34.83 -20.54
CA CYS A 260 15.77 35.36 -20.77
C CYS A 260 15.79 36.81 -20.32
N PHE A 261 16.76 37.15 -19.48
CA PHE A 261 17.03 38.51 -19.02
C PHE A 261 18.27 39.03 -19.73
N ASP A 262 18.16 40.19 -20.34
CA ASP A 262 19.26 40.95 -20.90
C ASP A 262 19.52 42.17 -20.00
N PRO A 263 20.49 42.10 -19.07
CA PRO A 263 20.74 43.20 -18.14
C PRO A 263 21.24 44.49 -18.82
N SER A 264 21.63 44.43 -20.10
CA SER A 264 22.04 45.61 -20.88
C SER A 264 20.86 46.35 -21.51
N ALA A 265 19.68 45.74 -21.57
CA ALA A 265 18.48 46.35 -22.13
C ALA A 265 17.82 47.34 -21.15
N PRO A 266 17.03 48.31 -21.66
CA PRO A 266 16.16 49.16 -20.83
C PRO A 266 15.20 48.31 -20.00
N VAL A 267 14.88 48.74 -18.76
CA VAL A 267 14.06 47.98 -17.79
C VAL A 267 12.83 47.35 -18.44
N ASP A 268 12.04 48.11 -19.18
CA ASP A 268 10.80 47.63 -19.82
C ASP A 268 11.01 46.54 -20.92
N SER A 269 12.24 46.27 -21.30
CA SER A 269 12.63 45.28 -22.33
C SER A 269 13.72 44.32 -21.85
N GLN A 270 14.04 44.31 -20.55
CA GLN A 270 15.04 43.42 -19.97
C GLN A 270 14.63 41.95 -20.03
N ILE A 271 13.33 41.65 -19.96
CA ILE A 271 12.82 40.28 -19.95
C ILE A 271 12.15 39.94 -21.26
N SER A 272 12.52 38.79 -21.80
CA SER A 272 11.86 38.17 -22.94
C SER A 272 11.50 36.72 -22.64
N ARG A 273 10.34 36.28 -23.14
CA ARG A 273 9.96 34.87 -23.10
C ARG A 273 10.71 34.12 -24.19
N ILE A 274 11.41 33.06 -23.80
CA ILE A 274 12.02 32.11 -24.74
C ILE A 274 11.14 30.86 -24.85
N ALA A 275 11.51 29.93 -25.74
CA ALA A 275 10.82 28.65 -25.84
C ALA A 275 10.74 27.96 -24.48
N GLY A 276 9.59 27.35 -24.19
CA GLY A 276 9.41 26.53 -23.00
C GLY A 276 10.03 25.15 -23.20
N MET A 277 10.41 24.52 -22.09
CA MET A 277 10.83 23.13 -22.05
C MET A 277 9.70 22.20 -22.54
N ASN A 278 10.07 20.98 -22.94
CA ASN A 278 9.10 19.95 -23.32
C ASN A 278 8.31 19.46 -22.12
N TYR A 279 8.94 19.43 -20.95
CA TYR A 279 8.31 19.05 -19.69
C TYR A 279 8.34 20.20 -18.67
N ALA A 280 7.29 20.33 -17.87
CA ALA A 280 7.30 21.23 -16.72
C ALA A 280 8.28 20.69 -15.67
N LYS A 281 9.09 21.57 -15.07
CA LYS A 281 10.12 21.17 -14.10
C LYS A 281 10.24 22.21 -12.98
N ASN A 282 10.12 21.78 -11.73
CA ASN A 282 10.66 22.48 -10.56
C ASN A 282 11.84 21.67 -9.98
N GLU A 283 12.70 22.31 -9.19
CA GLU A 283 13.84 21.65 -8.51
C GLU A 283 14.77 20.85 -9.44
N HIS A 284 14.92 21.30 -10.68
CA HIS A 284 15.81 20.68 -11.67
C HIS A 284 17.19 21.32 -11.65
N ALA A 285 18.19 20.60 -12.16
CA ALA A 285 19.50 21.16 -12.41
C ALA A 285 19.54 21.85 -13.78
N VAL A 286 20.21 23.00 -13.87
CA VAL A 286 20.50 23.67 -15.14
C VAL A 286 21.99 23.95 -15.23
N ILE A 287 22.59 23.59 -16.36
CA ILE A 287 24.00 23.87 -16.65
C ILE A 287 24.14 24.63 -17.98
N ALA A 288 25.16 25.47 -18.08
CA ALA A 288 25.51 26.20 -19.29
C ALA A 288 26.90 25.76 -19.78
N THR A 289 26.97 25.24 -20.99
CA THR A 289 28.24 24.76 -21.59
C THR A 289 28.12 24.71 -23.11
N ASN A 290 29.24 24.91 -23.81
CA ASN A 290 29.31 24.94 -25.28
C ASN A 290 28.28 25.89 -25.93
N GLY A 291 27.99 27.01 -25.28
CA GLY A 291 27.02 28.01 -25.76
C GLY A 291 25.54 27.62 -25.63
N LYS A 292 25.23 26.49 -24.98
CA LYS A 292 23.87 25.95 -24.79
C LYS A 292 23.52 25.80 -23.32
N LEU A 293 22.22 25.61 -23.03
CA LEU A 293 21.73 25.27 -21.69
C LEU A 293 21.23 23.83 -21.68
N TYR A 294 21.42 23.13 -20.57
CA TYR A 294 20.86 21.79 -20.37
C TYR A 294 20.05 21.77 -19.07
N ALA A 295 18.77 21.45 -19.16
CA ALA A 295 17.88 21.22 -18.02
C ALA A 295 17.80 19.70 -17.76
N ILE A 296 18.15 19.28 -16.55
CA ILE A 296 18.38 17.89 -16.19
C ILE A 296 17.58 17.57 -14.94
N GLY A 297 16.70 16.56 -14.98
CA GLY A 297 15.95 16.12 -13.80
C GLY A 297 14.74 17.01 -13.45
N GLY A 298 14.40 17.07 -12.15
CA GLY A 298 13.31 17.85 -11.56
C GLY A 298 11.98 17.10 -11.42
N PHE A 299 10.94 17.80 -10.91
CA PHE A 299 9.58 17.25 -10.78
C PHE A 299 8.59 17.96 -11.69
N GLN A 300 7.62 17.21 -12.18
CA GLN A 300 6.57 17.74 -13.05
C GLN A 300 5.36 18.29 -12.27
N LYS A 301 5.30 18.04 -10.95
CA LYS A 301 4.18 18.42 -10.07
C LYS A 301 4.67 18.79 -8.68
N LEU A 302 4.08 19.84 -8.09
CA LEU A 302 4.35 20.26 -6.71
C LEU A 302 3.96 19.16 -5.72
N GLY A 303 4.90 18.78 -4.84
CA GLY A 303 4.67 17.80 -3.76
C GLY A 303 4.41 16.35 -4.20
N GLN A 304 4.65 15.97 -5.47
CA GLN A 304 4.46 14.60 -5.97
C GLN A 304 5.75 13.94 -6.47
N LYS A 305 5.76 12.61 -6.42
CA LYS A 305 6.84 11.66 -6.79
C LYS A 305 7.14 11.56 -8.31
N ASP A 306 6.71 12.53 -9.12
CA ASP A 306 6.75 12.49 -10.59
C ASP A 306 8.07 13.07 -11.14
N PHE A 307 9.16 12.32 -10.94
CA PHE A 307 10.51 12.71 -11.34
C PHE A 307 10.66 12.68 -12.87
N CYS A 308 11.14 13.78 -13.43
CA CYS A 308 11.40 13.92 -14.85
C CYS A 308 12.83 13.47 -15.19
N ASN A 309 13.00 12.26 -15.73
CA ASN A 309 14.32 11.72 -16.09
C ASN A 309 14.93 12.29 -17.38
N SER A 310 14.31 13.30 -18.01
CA SER A 310 14.78 13.89 -19.25
C SER A 310 16.00 14.79 -19.06
N ILE A 311 16.86 14.78 -20.08
CA ILE A 311 17.93 15.75 -20.30
C ILE A 311 17.48 16.57 -21.51
N GLU A 312 17.19 17.85 -21.29
CA GLU A 312 16.73 18.75 -22.34
C GLU A 312 17.79 19.79 -22.65
N GLU A 313 18.12 19.95 -23.92
CA GLU A 313 19.05 20.97 -24.42
C GLU A 313 18.26 22.14 -25.00
N TYR A 314 18.58 23.35 -24.56
CA TYR A 314 18.16 24.60 -25.18
C TYR A 314 19.26 25.15 -26.08
N ASP A 315 18.90 25.43 -27.32
CA ASP A 315 19.78 26.12 -28.28
C ASP A 315 19.32 27.59 -28.44
N PRO A 316 20.12 28.56 -27.93
CA PRO A 316 19.79 29.98 -28.03
C PRO A 316 19.74 30.54 -29.45
N GLN A 317 20.41 29.91 -30.43
CA GLN A 317 20.39 30.36 -31.83
C GLN A 317 19.06 30.01 -32.50
N THR A 318 18.47 28.87 -32.14
CA THR A 318 17.22 28.39 -32.73
C THR A 318 15.99 28.69 -31.86
N ASN A 319 16.21 29.12 -30.60
CA ASN A 319 15.18 29.30 -29.59
C ASN A 319 14.28 28.05 -29.46
N LYS A 320 14.91 26.88 -29.28
CA LYS A 320 14.21 25.58 -29.16
C LYS A 320 14.82 24.73 -28.06
N TRP A 321 13.94 24.01 -27.36
CA TRP A 321 14.30 22.89 -26.49
C TRP A 321 14.17 21.57 -27.24
N ARG A 322 15.08 20.63 -26.99
CA ARG A 322 14.97 19.24 -27.45
C ARG A 322 15.41 18.29 -26.35
N GLU A 323 14.72 17.17 -26.21
CA GLU A 323 15.20 16.07 -25.38
C GLU A 323 16.42 15.45 -26.07
N VAL A 324 17.56 15.44 -25.38
CA VAL A 324 18.85 14.94 -25.90
C VAL A 324 19.31 13.66 -25.22
N GLY A 325 18.64 13.26 -24.14
CA GLY A 325 18.98 12.04 -23.41
C GLY A 325 18.08 11.84 -22.20
N LYS A 326 18.33 10.74 -21.50
CA LYS A 326 17.68 10.40 -20.23
C LYS A 326 18.74 10.01 -19.21
N ILE A 327 18.45 10.24 -17.93
CA ILE A 327 19.30 9.79 -16.84
C ILE A 327 19.20 8.26 -16.75
N SER A 328 20.30 7.55 -17.05
CA SER A 328 20.36 6.08 -17.00
C SER A 328 20.50 5.58 -15.56
N ALA A 329 19.45 5.00 -14.99
CA ALA A 329 19.55 4.17 -13.80
C ALA A 329 19.67 2.70 -14.25
N LEU A 330 20.73 2.03 -13.81
CA LEU A 330 21.04 0.58 -13.92
C LEU A 330 20.06 -0.26 -14.75
N GLU A 331 20.59 -0.80 -15.86
CA GLU A 331 19.97 -1.85 -16.66
C GLU A 331 19.40 -2.98 -15.78
N THR A 332 18.07 -3.06 -15.70
CA THR A 332 17.36 -4.32 -15.57
C THR A 332 16.75 -4.60 -16.95
N GLU A 333 17.37 -5.48 -17.73
CA GLU A 333 16.81 -5.95 -19.00
C GLU A 333 16.07 -7.30 -18.83
N PRO A 334 15.04 -7.60 -19.65
CA PRO A 334 14.57 -6.83 -20.79
C PRO A 334 13.23 -6.14 -20.54
N PHE A 335 13.20 -4.86 -20.92
CA PHE A 335 12.01 -4.16 -21.36
C PHE A 335 11.43 -4.91 -22.57
N VAL A 336 10.22 -5.44 -22.44
CA VAL A 336 9.34 -5.50 -23.63
C VAL A 336 8.75 -4.11 -23.75
N SER A 337 9.27 -3.31 -24.68
CA SER A 337 8.56 -2.12 -25.12
C SER A 337 7.21 -2.56 -25.68
N SER A 338 6.16 -2.44 -24.88
CA SER A 338 4.82 -2.30 -25.45
C SER A 338 4.59 -0.80 -25.54
N ASN A 339 4.26 -0.35 -26.75
CA ASN A 339 3.66 0.95 -26.99
C ASN A 339 2.58 1.22 -25.92
N PRO A 340 2.33 2.48 -25.52
CA PRO A 340 1.20 2.78 -24.65
C PRO A 340 -0.06 2.17 -25.26
N ILE A 341 -0.55 1.14 -24.58
CA ILE A 341 -1.79 0.41 -24.89
C ILE A 341 -2.89 1.46 -24.79
N ARG A 342 -3.67 1.62 -25.86
CA ARG A 342 -4.75 2.61 -25.91
C ARG A 342 -5.71 2.35 -24.76
N SER A 343 -6.36 3.39 -24.22
CA SER A 343 -7.30 3.28 -23.09
C SER A 343 -8.40 2.23 -23.31
N GLU A 344 -8.76 1.95 -24.57
CA GLU A 344 -9.71 0.91 -24.99
C GLU A 344 -9.18 -0.53 -24.80
N GLU A 345 -7.88 -0.80 -25.00
CA GLU A 345 -7.28 -2.14 -24.81
C GLU A 345 -7.06 -2.47 -23.31
N MET A 346 -6.92 -1.46 -22.44
CA MET A 346 -6.82 -1.62 -20.99
C MET A 346 -8.14 -2.07 -20.33
N GLU A 347 -9.29 -1.75 -20.93
CA GLU A 347 -10.62 -2.18 -20.47
C GLU A 347 -10.90 -3.67 -20.76
N GLU A 348 -10.19 -4.27 -21.71
CA GLU A 348 -10.33 -5.69 -22.06
C GLU A 348 -9.46 -6.63 -21.21
N MET A 349 -8.37 -6.13 -20.59
CA MET A 349 -7.47 -6.98 -19.81
C MET A 349 -8.08 -7.36 -18.44
N THR A 350 -8.12 -8.66 -18.15
CA THR A 350 -8.64 -9.22 -16.89
C THR A 350 -7.51 -9.89 -16.11
N TYR A 351 -6.98 -9.18 -15.11
CA TYR A 351 -5.88 -9.65 -14.27
C TYR A 351 -6.41 -10.13 -12.91
N ILE A 352 -5.96 -11.32 -12.48
CA ILE A 352 -6.37 -11.93 -11.20
C ILE A 352 -5.16 -12.20 -10.30
N GLY A 353 -5.41 -12.30 -9.01
CA GLY A 353 -4.48 -12.82 -8.02
C GLY A 353 -4.86 -14.24 -7.61
N ILE A 354 -3.89 -15.14 -7.49
CA ILE A 354 -4.09 -16.51 -6.98
C ILE A 354 -3.15 -16.72 -5.80
N HIS A 355 -3.73 -16.91 -4.61
CA HIS A 355 -2.99 -17.42 -3.45
C HIS A 355 -3.08 -18.94 -3.45
N LEU A 356 -1.96 -19.58 -3.80
CA LEU A 356 -1.81 -21.03 -3.89
C LEU A 356 -1.41 -21.62 -2.54
N GLY A 357 -2.33 -21.61 -1.57
CA GLY A 357 -2.05 -22.12 -0.23
C GLY A 357 -1.98 -23.65 -0.18
N MET A 358 -1.15 -24.18 0.72
CA MET A 358 -0.94 -25.63 0.90
C MET A 358 -2.22 -26.38 1.30
N THR A 359 -3.04 -25.82 2.19
CA THR A 359 -4.31 -26.42 2.63
C THR A 359 -5.52 -25.91 1.83
N SER A 360 -5.48 -24.64 1.44
CA SER A 360 -6.58 -24.00 0.69
C SER A 360 -6.04 -22.90 -0.22
N SER A 361 -6.56 -22.87 -1.44
CA SER A 361 -6.27 -21.87 -2.45
C SER A 361 -7.39 -20.85 -2.54
N ARG A 362 -7.04 -19.64 -2.96
CA ARG A 362 -7.96 -18.50 -3.10
C ARG A 362 -7.66 -17.76 -4.38
N VAL A 363 -8.70 -17.21 -4.99
CA VAL A 363 -8.58 -16.33 -6.15
C VAL A 363 -9.19 -14.97 -5.84
N SER A 364 -8.54 -13.91 -6.31
CA SER A 364 -8.90 -12.53 -6.03
C SER A 364 -8.77 -11.67 -7.28
N VAL A 365 -9.44 -10.53 -7.26
CA VAL A 365 -9.45 -9.55 -8.33
C VAL A 365 -9.51 -8.15 -7.73
N TYR A 366 -8.98 -7.15 -8.43
CA TYR A 366 -9.05 -5.77 -7.98
C TYR A 366 -10.16 -5.06 -8.76
N ILE A 367 -11.24 -4.69 -8.07
CA ILE A 367 -12.46 -4.10 -8.64
C ILE A 367 -12.88 -2.93 -7.75
N ASP A 368 -13.36 -1.84 -8.34
CA ASP A 368 -13.83 -0.64 -7.62
C ASP A 368 -12.80 -0.11 -6.60
N ASP A 369 -11.53 -0.03 -7.03
CA ASP A 369 -10.38 0.41 -6.24
C ASP A 369 -10.09 -0.40 -4.96
N LYS A 370 -10.59 -1.65 -4.89
CA LYS A 370 -10.38 -2.52 -3.73
C LYS A 370 -10.04 -3.95 -4.15
N PRO A 371 -9.19 -4.66 -3.40
CA PRO A 371 -9.01 -6.08 -3.58
C PRO A 371 -10.28 -6.83 -3.12
N PHE A 372 -10.73 -7.76 -3.95
CA PHE A 372 -11.88 -8.61 -3.69
C PHE A 372 -11.50 -10.08 -3.84
N VAL A 373 -11.69 -10.89 -2.80
CA VAL A 373 -11.49 -12.35 -2.88
C VAL A 373 -12.79 -12.98 -3.35
N ILE A 374 -12.71 -13.76 -4.43
CA ILE A 374 -13.88 -14.32 -5.11
C ILE A 374 -14.34 -15.57 -4.35
N PRO A 375 -15.63 -15.65 -3.95
CA PRO A 375 -16.18 -16.87 -3.39
C PRO A 375 -16.28 -17.96 -4.45
N ASN A 376 -16.05 -19.22 -4.07
CA ASN A 376 -16.34 -20.36 -4.92
C ASN A 376 -17.85 -20.62 -5.06
N GLU A 377 -18.23 -21.65 -5.80
CA GLU A 377 -19.63 -22.01 -6.07
C GLU A 377 -20.48 -22.30 -4.81
N TYR A 378 -19.83 -22.53 -3.66
CA TYR A 378 -20.47 -22.77 -2.37
C TYR A 378 -20.52 -21.52 -1.48
N GLY A 379 -20.11 -20.35 -2.00
CA GLY A 379 -20.07 -19.10 -1.23
C GLY A 379 -18.87 -18.98 -0.29
N HIS A 380 -17.86 -19.86 -0.40
CA HIS A 380 -16.66 -19.80 0.44
C HIS A 380 -15.51 -19.10 -0.28
N ASN A 381 -14.82 -18.17 0.40
CA ASN A 381 -13.64 -17.46 -0.13
C ASN A 381 -12.35 -18.31 -0.14
N ALA A 382 -12.46 -19.61 0.12
CA ALA A 382 -11.36 -20.55 0.13
C ALA A 382 -11.81 -21.89 -0.44
N THR A 383 -11.01 -22.44 -1.35
CA THR A 383 -11.21 -23.76 -1.94
C THR A 383 -10.12 -24.67 -1.42
N LEU A 384 -10.47 -25.86 -0.90
CA LEU A 384 -9.47 -26.80 -0.40
C LEU A 384 -8.53 -27.21 -1.53
N SER A 385 -7.23 -27.28 -1.24
CA SER A 385 -6.20 -27.77 -2.17
C SER A 385 -6.18 -29.30 -2.18
N GLU A 386 -7.34 -29.89 -2.50
CA GLU A 386 -7.61 -31.33 -2.56
C GLU A 386 -8.15 -31.66 -3.95
N VAL A 387 -7.65 -32.74 -4.55
CA VAL A 387 -8.06 -33.22 -5.87
C VAL A 387 -8.42 -34.70 -5.77
N SER A 388 -9.66 -35.02 -6.11
CA SER A 388 -10.19 -36.38 -6.06
C SER A 388 -10.45 -36.88 -7.47
N PHE A 389 -9.85 -38.01 -7.81
CA PHE A 389 -10.01 -38.66 -9.11
C PHE A 389 -11.10 -39.71 -9.01
N HIS A 390 -12.16 -39.54 -9.81
CA HIS A 390 -13.23 -40.50 -9.99
C HIS A 390 -13.13 -41.06 -11.42
N ASP A 391 -13.86 -42.13 -11.72
CA ASP A 391 -13.81 -42.74 -13.06
C ASP A 391 -14.32 -41.80 -14.16
N GLU A 392 -15.29 -40.94 -13.86
CA GLU A 392 -15.95 -40.04 -14.83
C GLU A 392 -15.61 -38.55 -14.64
N GLU A 393 -15.14 -38.13 -13.45
CA GLU A 393 -14.91 -36.73 -13.13
C GLU A 393 -13.69 -36.50 -12.23
N ILE A 394 -13.12 -35.30 -12.31
CA ILE A 394 -12.10 -34.80 -11.37
C ILE A 394 -12.76 -33.75 -10.49
N VAL A 395 -12.75 -33.97 -9.17
CA VAL A 395 -13.34 -33.05 -8.20
C VAL A 395 -12.25 -32.32 -7.45
N VAL A 396 -12.27 -30.98 -7.49
CA VAL A 396 -11.35 -30.12 -6.77
C VAL A 396 -12.06 -29.44 -5.62
N GLY A 397 -11.51 -29.52 -4.40
CA GLY A 397 -12.09 -28.95 -3.19
C GLY A 397 -12.81 -29.99 -2.33
N ARG A 398 -13.95 -29.62 -1.72
CA ARG A 398 -14.70 -30.54 -0.85
C ARG A 398 -15.44 -31.58 -1.70
N ASN A 399 -15.16 -32.86 -1.46
CA ASN A 399 -15.95 -33.96 -2.03
C ASN A 399 -17.43 -33.91 -1.60
N ARG A 400 -18.30 -34.28 -2.55
CA ARG A 400 -19.74 -34.52 -2.33
C ARG A 400 -19.93 -35.61 -1.29
N LEU A 401 -20.96 -35.48 -0.45
CA LEU A 401 -21.23 -36.39 0.68
C LEU A 401 -21.25 -37.88 0.27
N ARG A 402 -21.81 -38.20 -0.91
CA ARG A 402 -21.89 -39.57 -1.46
C ARG A 402 -20.54 -40.27 -1.65
N TYR A 403 -19.47 -39.52 -1.90
CA TYR A 403 -18.15 -40.08 -2.20
C TYR A 403 -17.22 -40.16 -0.98
N ARG A 404 -17.62 -39.57 0.16
CA ARG A 404 -16.76 -39.48 1.35
C ARG A 404 -16.51 -40.81 2.06
N LYS A 405 -17.31 -41.84 1.77
CA LYS A 405 -17.22 -43.18 2.40
C LYS A 405 -16.61 -44.25 1.48
N ASP A 406 -16.35 -43.92 0.22
CA ASP A 406 -15.79 -44.88 -0.74
C ASP A 406 -14.27 -45.01 -0.56
N LYS A 407 -13.81 -46.23 -0.24
CA LYS A 407 -12.39 -46.52 0.02
C LYS A 407 -11.51 -46.30 -1.22
N ALA A 408 -12.01 -46.58 -2.42
CA ALA A 408 -11.25 -46.37 -3.65
C ALA A 408 -11.05 -44.87 -3.90
N ILE A 409 -12.12 -44.08 -3.72
CA ILE A 409 -12.05 -42.62 -3.87
C ILE A 409 -11.14 -41.99 -2.80
N ILE A 410 -11.21 -42.46 -1.55
CA ILE A 410 -10.33 -41.98 -0.46
C ILE A 410 -8.84 -42.21 -0.79
N ALA A 411 -8.51 -43.34 -1.42
CA ALA A 411 -7.13 -43.64 -1.84
C ALA A 411 -6.68 -42.84 -3.07
N ASN A 412 -7.63 -42.34 -3.86
CA ASN A 412 -7.42 -41.50 -5.05
C ASN A 412 -7.68 -40.00 -4.79
N THR A 413 -7.81 -39.61 -3.52
CA THR A 413 -7.99 -38.22 -3.10
C THR A 413 -6.66 -37.67 -2.63
N ILE A 414 -6.09 -36.73 -3.38
CA ILE A 414 -4.76 -36.16 -3.15
C ILE A 414 -4.90 -34.80 -2.45
N TYR A 415 -4.11 -34.60 -1.40
CA TYR A 415 -4.02 -33.35 -0.64
C TYR A 415 -2.56 -33.13 -0.21
N ASP A 416 -2.25 -31.98 0.40
CA ASP A 416 -0.88 -31.56 0.73
C ASP A 416 0.05 -31.56 -0.50
N ILE A 417 -0.49 -31.18 -1.68
CA ILE A 417 0.18 -31.32 -2.99
C ILE A 417 1.55 -30.62 -3.00
N ASN A 418 1.60 -29.45 -2.37
CA ASN A 418 2.79 -28.61 -2.24
C ASN A 418 3.93 -29.25 -1.42
N CYS A 419 3.69 -30.36 -0.70
CA CYS A 419 4.74 -31.11 0.00
C CYS A 419 5.51 -32.08 -0.92
N VAL A 420 4.95 -32.47 -2.07
CA VAL A 420 5.55 -33.44 -3.00
C VAL A 420 6.12 -32.74 -4.23
N ILE A 421 5.61 -31.56 -4.57
CA ILE A 421 6.06 -30.81 -5.74
C ILE A 421 7.57 -30.58 -5.73
N GLY A 422 8.23 -30.82 -6.87
CA GLY A 422 9.66 -30.64 -7.04
C GLY A 422 10.56 -31.69 -6.36
N CYS A 423 10.01 -32.68 -5.66
CA CYS A 423 10.80 -33.75 -5.05
C CYS A 423 11.26 -34.80 -6.08
N SER A 424 12.55 -35.14 -6.03
CA SER A 424 13.14 -36.15 -6.92
C SER A 424 13.17 -37.53 -6.28
N THR A 425 13.32 -37.59 -4.95
CA THR A 425 13.41 -38.83 -4.16
C THR A 425 12.46 -38.85 -2.97
N LEU A 426 11.99 -40.03 -2.55
CA LEU A 426 11.12 -40.16 -1.37
C LEU A 426 11.79 -39.70 -0.06
N ASN A 427 13.13 -39.68 -0.02
CA ASN A 427 13.89 -39.21 1.14
C ASN A 427 13.77 -37.69 1.35
N GLU A 428 13.50 -36.93 0.29
CA GLU A 428 13.30 -35.47 0.36
C GLU A 428 11.99 -35.08 1.08
N LEU A 429 11.06 -36.01 1.26
CA LEU A 429 9.81 -35.79 2.01
C LEU A 429 10.01 -35.68 3.54
N HIS A 430 11.25 -35.52 4.02
CA HIS A 430 11.65 -35.24 5.42
C HIS A 430 10.94 -36.11 6.49
N GLY A 431 10.68 -37.39 6.20
CA GLY A 431 10.01 -38.32 7.13
C GLY A 431 8.50 -38.10 7.31
N ALA A 432 7.93 -37.02 6.76
CA ALA A 432 6.53 -36.63 6.96
C ALA A 432 5.52 -37.64 6.36
N TYR A 433 5.87 -38.36 5.29
CA TYR A 433 4.93 -39.26 4.61
C TYR A 433 4.52 -40.50 5.44
N LYS A 434 5.34 -40.93 6.41
CA LYS A 434 5.00 -42.05 7.32
C LYS A 434 4.18 -41.61 8.54
N GLU A 435 4.35 -40.36 8.98
CA GLU A 435 3.73 -39.84 10.20
C GLU A 435 2.42 -39.08 9.94
N ARG A 436 2.16 -38.61 8.70
CA ARG A 436 0.98 -37.79 8.35
C ARG A 436 -0.29 -38.56 8.00
N TYR A 437 -0.28 -39.89 8.09
CA TYR A 437 -1.43 -40.75 7.79
C TYR A 437 -2.07 -40.42 6.43
N TRP A 438 -1.26 -40.23 5.38
CA TRP A 438 -1.78 -40.01 4.04
C TRP A 438 -2.58 -41.22 3.57
N THR A 439 -3.79 -40.97 3.05
CA THR A 439 -4.66 -42.04 2.55
C THR A 439 -4.37 -42.42 1.10
N PHE A 440 -3.62 -41.57 0.39
CA PHE A 440 -3.18 -41.79 -0.98
C PHE A 440 -1.77 -42.39 -1.06
N ASN A 441 -1.42 -42.93 -2.22
CA ASN A 441 -0.13 -43.58 -2.46
C ASN A 441 0.85 -42.65 -3.17
N VAL A 442 2.12 -42.66 -2.73
CA VAL A 442 3.24 -41.98 -3.39
C VAL A 442 4.32 -42.99 -3.78
N GLU A 443 4.94 -42.79 -4.94
CA GLU A 443 6.07 -43.60 -5.43
C GLU A 443 7.09 -42.72 -6.13
N GLU A 444 8.32 -43.24 -6.21
CA GLU A 444 9.39 -42.65 -7.00
C GLU A 444 9.45 -43.36 -8.36
N ARG A 445 9.25 -42.62 -9.45
CA ARG A 445 9.40 -43.13 -10.83
C ARG A 445 10.17 -42.11 -11.66
N ASN A 446 11.22 -42.55 -12.35
CA ASN A 446 12.02 -41.70 -13.25
C ASN A 446 12.54 -40.41 -12.59
N ASN A 447 13.15 -40.51 -11.40
CA ASN A 447 13.66 -39.38 -10.60
C ASN A 447 12.59 -38.31 -10.29
N CYS A 448 11.36 -38.75 -10.07
CA CYS A 448 10.24 -37.91 -9.69
C CYS A 448 9.40 -38.66 -8.66
N VAL A 449 9.13 -38.00 -7.53
CA VAL A 449 8.11 -38.48 -6.61
C VAL A 449 6.75 -38.02 -7.11
N GLY A 450 5.82 -38.96 -7.27
CA GLY A 450 4.46 -38.67 -7.73
C GLY A 450 3.44 -39.56 -7.05
N TYR A 451 2.18 -39.38 -7.44
CA TYR A 451 1.03 -40.05 -6.85
C TYR A 451 0.63 -41.27 -7.68
N VAL A 452 0.20 -42.34 -7.01
CA VAL A 452 -0.25 -43.57 -7.67
C VAL A 452 -1.75 -43.74 -7.44
N LEU A 453 -2.52 -43.43 -8.48
CA LEU A 453 -3.97 -43.66 -8.52
C LEU A 453 -4.25 -45.12 -8.84
N ASN A 454 -5.31 -45.68 -8.25
CA ASN A 454 -5.75 -47.06 -8.47
C ASN A 454 -4.63 -48.10 -8.27
N LYS A 455 -3.79 -47.88 -7.25
CA LYS A 455 -2.62 -48.72 -6.98
C LYS A 455 -2.98 -50.20 -6.89
N ARG A 456 -2.18 -51.07 -7.52
CA ARG A 456 -2.38 -52.53 -7.64
C ARG A 456 -3.63 -52.94 -8.43
N SER A 457 -4.19 -52.05 -9.25
CA SER A 457 -5.23 -52.39 -10.24
C SER A 457 -4.67 -52.39 -11.66
N ILE A 458 -5.45 -52.91 -12.62
CA ILE A 458 -5.11 -52.87 -14.05
C ILE A 458 -5.07 -51.44 -14.62
N ASN A 459 -5.75 -50.48 -13.97
CA ASN A 459 -5.84 -49.08 -14.38
C ASN A 459 -4.96 -48.17 -13.50
N GLU A 460 -3.87 -48.71 -12.96
CA GLU A 460 -2.92 -47.94 -12.14
C GLU A 460 -2.31 -46.80 -12.97
N ARG A 461 -2.33 -45.58 -12.41
CA ARG A 461 -1.82 -44.39 -13.08
C ARG A 461 -0.88 -43.63 -12.16
N PHE A 462 0.32 -43.33 -12.67
CA PHE A 462 1.26 -42.41 -12.02
C PHE A 462 0.95 -40.98 -12.46
N MET A 463 0.74 -40.10 -11.48
CA MET A 463 0.46 -38.68 -11.66
C MET A 463 1.62 -37.87 -11.10
N ARG A 464 2.17 -36.97 -11.91
CA ARG A 464 3.19 -36.02 -11.45
C ARG A 464 2.56 -34.95 -10.57
N PRO A 465 3.29 -34.37 -9.59
CA PRO A 465 2.76 -33.31 -8.74
C PRO A 465 2.26 -32.08 -9.51
N GLU A 466 2.96 -31.69 -10.59
CA GLU A 466 2.54 -30.58 -11.44
C GLU A 466 1.19 -30.81 -12.15
N GLU A 467 0.86 -32.06 -12.49
CA GLU A 467 -0.43 -32.40 -13.11
C GLU A 467 -1.59 -32.26 -12.10
N VAL A 468 -1.36 -32.68 -10.85
CA VAL A 468 -2.38 -32.57 -9.79
C VAL A 468 -2.55 -31.11 -9.37
N LEU A 469 -1.46 -30.35 -9.25
CA LEU A 469 -1.52 -28.93 -8.92
C LEU A 469 -2.22 -28.12 -10.02
N ALA A 470 -2.06 -28.52 -11.30
CA ALA A 470 -2.75 -27.90 -12.42
C ALA A 470 -4.27 -27.98 -12.28
N GLU A 471 -4.84 -29.05 -11.72
CA GLU A 471 -6.29 -29.16 -11.48
C GLU A 471 -6.78 -28.11 -10.47
N VAL A 472 -5.99 -27.84 -9.42
CA VAL A 472 -6.29 -26.76 -8.46
C VAL A 472 -6.26 -25.39 -9.16
N LEU A 473 -5.26 -25.16 -9.99
CA LEU A 473 -5.10 -23.91 -10.75
C LEU A 473 -6.23 -23.71 -11.77
N LYS A 474 -6.62 -24.77 -12.51
CA LYS A 474 -7.79 -24.76 -13.42
C LYS A 474 -9.07 -24.37 -12.66
N LYS A 475 -9.26 -24.92 -11.45
CA LYS A 475 -10.39 -24.53 -10.60
C LYS A 475 -10.35 -23.06 -10.21
N MET A 476 -9.18 -22.51 -9.85
CA MET A 476 -9.04 -21.08 -9.50
C MET A 476 -9.34 -20.17 -10.70
N LYS A 477 -8.84 -20.53 -11.89
CA LYS A 477 -9.15 -19.84 -13.15
C LYS A 477 -10.65 -19.88 -13.44
N SER A 478 -11.28 -21.05 -13.36
CA SER A 478 -12.72 -21.22 -13.59
C SER A 478 -13.57 -20.37 -12.64
N ILE A 479 -13.25 -20.32 -11.34
CA ILE A 479 -13.95 -19.48 -10.37
C ILE A 479 -13.88 -18.00 -10.79
N ALA A 480 -12.70 -17.52 -11.19
CA ALA A 480 -12.54 -16.14 -11.64
C ALA A 480 -13.27 -15.85 -12.95
N GLU A 481 -13.15 -16.71 -13.96
CA GLU A 481 -13.79 -16.51 -15.26
C GLU A 481 -15.32 -16.52 -15.16
N ASN A 482 -15.88 -17.40 -14.32
CA ASN A 482 -17.31 -17.44 -14.04
C ASN A 482 -17.78 -16.16 -13.32
N PHE A 483 -17.04 -15.72 -12.30
CA PHE A 483 -17.38 -14.51 -11.55
C PHE A 483 -17.31 -13.25 -12.42
N LEU A 484 -16.30 -13.16 -13.29
CA LEU A 484 -16.07 -11.99 -14.15
C LEU A 484 -16.83 -12.05 -15.48
N SER A 485 -17.39 -13.21 -15.83
CA SER A 485 -18.01 -13.50 -17.13
C SER A 485 -17.08 -13.15 -18.32
N ARG A 486 -15.77 -13.31 -18.14
CA ARG A 486 -14.71 -12.95 -19.09
C ARG A 486 -13.51 -13.89 -18.90
N LYS A 487 -12.73 -14.08 -19.97
CA LYS A 487 -11.48 -14.86 -19.90
C LYS A 487 -10.42 -14.12 -19.08
N VAL A 488 -9.63 -14.87 -18.33
CA VAL A 488 -8.45 -14.33 -17.63
C VAL A 488 -7.34 -14.08 -18.64
N THR A 489 -6.76 -12.87 -18.64
CA THR A 489 -5.66 -12.47 -19.55
C THR A 489 -4.34 -12.22 -18.83
N GLY A 490 -4.35 -12.19 -17.49
CA GLY A 490 -3.16 -12.12 -16.65
C GLY A 490 -3.40 -12.70 -15.25
N ALA A 491 -2.38 -13.32 -14.65
CA ALA A 491 -2.44 -13.77 -13.27
C ALA A 491 -1.14 -13.48 -12.50
N VAL A 492 -1.28 -13.11 -11.23
CA VAL A 492 -0.19 -13.11 -10.24
C VAL A 492 -0.43 -14.27 -9.29
N ILE A 493 0.55 -15.16 -9.15
CA ILE A 493 0.38 -16.43 -8.42
C ILE A 493 1.39 -16.50 -7.28
N THR A 494 0.95 -16.84 -6.08
CA THR A 494 1.89 -16.96 -4.96
C THR A 494 2.76 -18.21 -5.03
N ILE A 495 3.99 -18.10 -4.54
CA ILE A 495 4.87 -19.22 -4.23
C ILE A 495 5.51 -19.04 -2.84
N PRO A 496 5.84 -20.11 -2.11
CA PRO A 496 6.59 -20.00 -0.87
C PRO A 496 8.03 -19.53 -1.11
N ILE A 497 8.56 -18.71 -0.19
CA ILE A 497 9.87 -18.03 -0.36
C ILE A 497 11.08 -18.98 -0.37
N LEU A 498 10.99 -20.14 0.30
CA LEU A 498 12.06 -21.14 0.37
C LEU A 498 11.97 -22.21 -0.70
N TYR A 499 11.09 -22.06 -1.70
CA TYR A 499 11.02 -23.03 -2.79
C TYR A 499 12.37 -23.14 -3.52
N SER A 500 12.80 -24.38 -3.74
CA SER A 500 13.95 -24.70 -4.57
C SER A 500 13.66 -24.40 -6.04
N ASP A 501 14.69 -24.32 -6.86
CA ASP A 501 14.52 -24.07 -8.30
C ASP A 501 13.71 -25.20 -8.96
N ALA A 502 13.82 -26.44 -8.45
CA ALA A 502 13.01 -27.58 -8.87
C ALA A 502 11.53 -27.40 -8.53
N GLN A 503 11.21 -26.91 -7.33
CA GLN A 503 9.85 -26.60 -6.90
C GLN A 503 9.24 -25.45 -7.72
N ILE A 504 9.99 -24.36 -7.93
CA ILE A 504 9.55 -23.23 -8.78
C ILE A 504 9.30 -23.71 -10.21
N THR A 505 10.18 -24.54 -10.76
CA THR A 505 10.04 -25.10 -12.11
C THR A 505 8.82 -25.99 -12.22
N ALA A 506 8.57 -26.85 -11.24
CA ALA A 506 7.37 -27.71 -11.22
C ALA A 506 6.08 -26.88 -11.09
N THR A 507 6.05 -25.84 -10.26
CA THR A 507 4.91 -24.92 -10.19
C THR A 507 4.66 -24.18 -11.51
N LYS A 508 5.72 -23.73 -12.20
CA LYS A 508 5.60 -23.13 -13.53
C LYS A 508 5.00 -24.09 -14.56
N LYS A 509 5.39 -25.38 -14.52
CA LYS A 509 4.78 -26.42 -15.36
C LYS A 509 3.30 -26.63 -15.04
N ALA A 510 2.92 -26.62 -13.76
CA ALA A 510 1.51 -26.71 -13.36
C ALA A 510 0.67 -25.54 -13.91
N ILE A 511 1.23 -24.33 -13.89
CA ILE A 511 0.62 -23.11 -14.46
C ILE A 511 0.44 -23.22 -15.97
N GLU A 512 1.44 -23.77 -16.67
CA GLU A 512 1.40 -24.04 -18.10
C GLU A 512 0.30 -25.06 -18.44
N ILE A 513 0.25 -26.20 -17.73
CA ILE A 513 -0.78 -27.23 -17.89
C ILE A 513 -2.20 -26.68 -17.60
N ALA A 514 -2.32 -25.74 -16.67
CA ALA A 514 -3.58 -25.08 -16.33
C ALA A 514 -3.97 -23.95 -17.32
N GLU A 515 -3.12 -23.66 -18.32
CA GLU A 515 -3.31 -22.60 -19.30
C GLU A 515 -3.60 -21.23 -18.66
N ILE A 516 -2.89 -20.92 -17.56
CA ILE A 516 -3.02 -19.61 -16.90
C ILE A 516 -1.98 -18.64 -17.47
N PRO A 517 -2.39 -17.46 -17.97
CA PRO A 517 -1.46 -16.44 -18.47
C PRO A 517 -0.74 -15.75 -17.29
N SER A 518 0.21 -16.45 -16.66
CA SER A 518 0.98 -15.94 -15.54
C SER A 518 1.84 -14.74 -15.95
N LYS A 519 1.69 -13.63 -15.24
CA LYS A 519 2.48 -12.40 -15.41
C LYS A 519 3.60 -12.30 -14.39
N CYS A 520 3.41 -12.86 -13.20
CA CYS A 520 4.39 -12.79 -12.11
C CYS A 520 4.14 -13.91 -11.09
N LEU A 521 5.23 -14.51 -10.58
CA LEU A 521 5.20 -15.30 -9.35
C LEU A 521 5.57 -14.38 -8.19
N LEU A 522 4.73 -14.35 -7.15
CA LEU A 522 4.89 -13.47 -6.00
C LEU A 522 5.17 -14.30 -4.75
N TYR A 523 6.14 -13.93 -3.91
CA TYR A 523 6.33 -14.66 -2.67
C TYR A 523 5.17 -14.44 -1.70
N GLU A 524 4.71 -15.49 -1.04
CA GLU A 524 3.64 -15.41 -0.04
C GLU A 524 3.85 -14.36 1.06
N PRO A 525 5.02 -14.27 1.73
CA PRO A 525 5.26 -13.22 2.74
C PRO A 525 5.18 -11.81 2.15
N ILE A 526 5.58 -11.64 0.90
CA ILE A 526 5.48 -10.39 0.16
C ILE A 526 4.01 -10.05 -0.12
N ALA A 527 3.24 -11.02 -0.63
CA ALA A 527 1.82 -10.85 -0.87
C ALA A 527 1.05 -10.52 0.43
N ALA A 528 1.39 -11.18 1.55
CA ALA A 528 0.84 -10.89 2.86
C ALA A 528 1.12 -9.44 3.29
N ALA A 529 2.35 -8.96 3.08
CA ALA A 529 2.73 -7.58 3.37
C ALA A 529 1.95 -6.57 2.52
N ILE A 530 1.81 -6.78 1.20
CA ILE A 530 0.99 -5.93 0.31
C ILE A 530 -0.44 -5.85 0.81
N GLY A 531 -1.03 -7.03 1.08
CA GLY A 531 -2.42 -7.11 1.49
C GLY A 531 -2.68 -6.39 2.82
N PHE A 532 -1.78 -6.53 3.78
CA PHE A 532 -1.92 -5.90 5.08
C PHE A 532 -1.67 -4.39 5.02
N TYR A 533 -0.64 -3.97 4.28
CA TYR A 533 -0.36 -2.56 4.03
C TYR A 533 -1.55 -1.85 3.38
N ASN A 534 -2.19 -2.46 2.38
CA ASN A 534 -3.39 -1.89 1.76
C ASN A 534 -4.57 -1.75 2.72
N MET A 535 -4.65 -2.57 3.77
CA MET A 535 -5.70 -2.49 4.78
C MET A 535 -5.47 -1.36 5.79
N GLU A 536 -4.22 -1.12 6.17
CA GLU A 536 -3.83 -0.22 7.27
C GLU A 536 -2.81 0.84 6.81
N LYS A 537 -2.94 1.31 5.55
CA LYS A 537 -1.96 2.18 4.89
C LYS A 537 -1.55 3.38 5.74
N LYS A 538 -2.52 4.11 6.30
CA LYS A 538 -2.29 5.31 7.13
C LYS A 538 -1.48 5.00 8.40
N VAL A 539 -1.65 3.81 8.99
CA VAL A 539 -1.01 3.41 10.25
C VAL A 539 0.36 2.81 10.02
N LEU A 540 0.51 2.05 8.93
CA LEU A 540 1.74 1.31 8.65
C LEU A 540 2.79 2.12 7.89
N GLU A 541 2.41 3.24 7.27
CA GLU A 541 3.35 4.12 6.57
C GLU A 541 4.45 4.64 7.51
N GLY A 542 5.71 4.60 7.09
CA GLY A 542 6.86 5.03 7.90
C GLY A 542 7.29 4.05 8.98
N SER A 543 6.61 2.91 9.12
CA SER A 543 6.82 1.98 10.23
C SER A 543 7.70 0.78 9.87
N LYS A 544 8.41 0.25 10.86
CA LYS A 544 9.04 -1.07 10.80
C LYS A 544 8.07 -2.11 11.32
N VAL A 545 7.70 -3.04 10.46
CA VAL A 545 6.69 -4.06 10.75
C VAL A 545 7.28 -5.45 10.85
N LEU A 546 6.67 -6.26 11.70
CA LEU A 546 6.82 -7.71 11.68
C LEU A 546 5.51 -8.33 11.17
N ILE A 547 5.53 -8.90 9.97
CA ILE A 547 4.40 -9.66 9.43
C ILE A 547 4.52 -11.10 9.94
N PHE A 548 3.55 -11.50 10.76
CA PHE A 548 3.44 -12.84 11.32
C PHE A 548 2.35 -13.61 10.57
N ASN A 549 2.74 -14.37 9.55
CA ASN A 549 1.84 -15.13 8.68
C ASN A 549 1.76 -16.60 9.12
N TRP A 550 0.77 -16.92 9.94
CA TRP A 550 0.55 -18.28 10.45
C TRP A 550 -0.66 -18.95 9.78
N GLY A 551 -0.36 -19.75 8.76
CA GLY A 551 -1.36 -20.46 7.97
C GLY A 551 -1.64 -21.89 8.43
N GLY A 552 -2.38 -22.63 7.61
CA GLY A 552 -2.74 -24.02 7.89
C GLY A 552 -1.55 -24.99 7.90
N ALA A 553 -0.57 -24.79 7.03
CA ALA A 553 0.55 -25.73 6.89
C ALA A 553 1.90 -25.19 7.38
N MET A 554 2.10 -23.87 7.33
CA MET A 554 3.39 -23.24 7.61
C MET A 554 3.26 -21.93 8.38
N LEU A 555 4.38 -21.49 8.94
CA LEU A 555 4.57 -20.18 9.53
C LEU A 555 5.68 -19.44 8.78
N ASP A 556 5.37 -18.22 8.33
CA ASP A 556 6.35 -17.25 7.85
C ASP A 556 6.35 -16.03 8.77
N VAL A 557 7.54 -15.57 9.16
CA VAL A 557 7.74 -14.33 9.91
C VAL A 557 8.65 -13.43 9.10
N THR A 558 8.19 -12.22 8.80
CA THR A 558 8.89 -11.26 7.94
C THR A 558 9.09 -9.96 8.68
N VAL A 559 10.32 -9.45 8.70
CA VAL A 559 10.61 -8.07 9.15
C VAL A 559 10.74 -7.20 7.93
N ALA A 560 10.00 -6.09 7.87
CA ALA A 560 10.03 -5.16 6.75
C ALA A 560 9.94 -3.71 7.22
N ASP A 561 10.56 -2.80 6.47
CA ASP A 561 10.28 -1.36 6.57
C ASP A 561 9.19 -1.01 5.58
N ILE A 562 8.18 -0.24 6.00
CA ILE A 562 7.17 0.32 5.12
C ILE A 562 7.51 1.80 4.97
N LEU A 563 8.01 2.17 3.79
CA LEU A 563 8.50 3.51 3.50
C LEU A 563 8.00 3.93 2.12
N ASP A 564 7.29 5.04 2.06
CA ASP A 564 6.91 5.76 0.86
C ASP A 564 6.07 4.91 -0.10
N GLU A 565 5.13 4.17 0.47
CA GLU A 565 4.30 3.15 -0.17
C GLU A 565 5.04 1.93 -0.70
N ARG A 566 6.27 1.72 -0.24
CA ARG A 566 7.09 0.54 -0.54
C ARG A 566 7.26 -0.30 0.69
N ILE A 567 7.18 -1.61 0.51
CA ILE A 567 7.54 -2.56 1.55
C ILE A 567 8.94 -3.05 1.23
N ILE A 568 9.85 -2.94 2.21
CA ILE A 568 11.26 -3.32 2.13
C ILE A 568 11.54 -4.41 3.17
N VAL A 569 11.45 -5.68 2.75
CA VAL A 569 11.76 -6.87 3.53
C VAL A 569 13.23 -6.88 3.89
N LYS A 570 13.51 -6.96 5.20
CA LYS A 570 14.85 -7.07 5.77
C LYS A 570 15.24 -8.52 6.00
N ALA A 571 14.31 -9.32 6.48
CA ALA A 571 14.54 -10.73 6.74
C ALA A 571 13.22 -11.50 6.70
N VAL A 572 13.32 -12.77 6.35
CA VAL A 572 12.22 -13.74 6.44
C VAL A 572 12.75 -14.99 7.13
N ALA A 573 12.01 -15.47 8.13
CA ALA A 573 12.22 -16.79 8.70
C ALA A 573 10.95 -17.63 8.50
N LYS A 574 11.13 -18.91 8.17
CA LYS A 574 10.04 -19.82 7.82
C LYS A 574 10.22 -21.18 8.49
N ASP A 575 9.10 -21.82 8.83
CA ASP A 575 9.05 -23.25 9.13
C ASP A 575 7.88 -23.91 8.37
N GLU A 576 8.22 -24.84 7.49
CA GLU A 576 7.27 -25.52 6.57
C GLU A 576 6.37 -26.55 7.25
N ASN A 577 6.65 -26.86 8.52
CA ASN A 577 5.94 -27.87 9.30
C ASN A 577 5.26 -27.27 10.54
N LEU A 578 5.21 -25.95 10.65
CA LEU A 578 4.72 -25.23 11.83
C LEU A 578 3.43 -24.46 11.55
N GLY A 579 2.46 -25.08 10.87
CA GLY A 579 1.13 -24.52 10.65
C GLY A 579 0.05 -25.04 11.60
N GLY A 580 -1.18 -24.60 11.41
CA GLY A 580 -2.34 -25.10 12.15
C GLY A 580 -2.58 -26.62 12.08
N GLN A 581 -2.11 -27.30 11.03
CA GLN A 581 -2.17 -28.76 10.88
C GLN A 581 -1.28 -29.47 11.91
N ALA A 582 -0.15 -28.88 12.32
CA ALA A 582 0.69 -29.45 13.36
C ALA A 582 -0.04 -29.52 14.70
N ILE A 583 -0.92 -28.56 14.97
CA ILE A 583 -1.81 -28.59 16.14
C ILE A 583 -2.90 -29.65 15.96
N ASP A 584 -3.48 -29.75 14.76
CA ASP A 584 -4.48 -30.79 14.46
C ASP A 584 -3.90 -32.19 14.69
N ASP A 585 -2.64 -32.43 14.29
CA ASP A 585 -1.92 -33.68 14.50
C ASP A 585 -1.65 -33.97 15.99
N ILE A 586 -1.33 -32.96 16.80
CA ILE A 586 -1.17 -33.11 18.25
C ILE A 586 -2.49 -33.50 18.91
N ILE A 587 -3.58 -32.83 18.55
CA ILE A 587 -4.92 -33.13 19.08
C ILE A 587 -5.33 -34.55 18.64
N LEU A 588 -5.09 -34.91 17.38
CA LEU A 588 -5.38 -36.25 16.86
C LEU A 588 -4.60 -37.32 17.61
N LYS A 589 -3.30 -37.10 17.83
CA LYS A 589 -2.44 -38.04 18.58
C LYS A 589 -2.90 -38.20 20.03
N HIS A 590 -3.28 -37.10 20.68
CA HIS A 590 -3.87 -37.15 22.01
C HIS A 590 -5.18 -37.94 22.00
N ALA A 591 -6.08 -37.67 21.04
CA ALA A 591 -7.37 -38.35 20.94
C ALA A 591 -7.24 -39.86 20.71
N ILE A 592 -6.32 -40.28 19.82
CA ILE A 592 -6.03 -41.70 19.58
C ILE A 592 -5.40 -42.35 20.82
N GLY A 593 -4.50 -41.64 21.51
CA GLY A 593 -3.87 -42.11 22.74
C GLY A 593 -4.88 -42.39 23.84
N GLU A 594 -5.76 -41.42 24.14
CA GLU A 594 -6.83 -41.56 25.13
C GLU A 594 -7.78 -42.70 24.77
N PHE A 595 -8.16 -42.82 23.49
CA PHE A 595 -9.01 -43.92 23.04
C PHE A 595 -8.38 -45.30 23.27
N SER A 596 -7.08 -45.42 22.99
CA SER A 596 -6.33 -46.68 23.10
C SER A 596 -6.19 -47.15 24.55
N LEU A 597 -6.35 -46.26 25.54
CA LEU A 597 -6.40 -46.64 26.96
C LEU A 597 -7.71 -47.34 27.34
N HIS A 598 -8.78 -47.12 26.57
CA HIS A 598 -10.14 -47.57 26.88
C HIS A 598 -10.71 -48.56 25.86
N SER A 599 -9.99 -48.83 24.78
CA SER A 599 -10.42 -49.74 23.71
C SER A 599 -9.25 -50.47 23.07
N ASN A 600 -9.45 -51.75 22.75
CA ASN A 600 -8.52 -52.56 21.95
C ASN A 600 -8.69 -52.34 20.43
N TYR A 601 -9.57 -51.42 20.03
CA TYR A 601 -9.83 -51.14 18.62
C TYR A 601 -8.71 -50.29 18.01
N ASN A 602 -7.97 -50.88 17.07
CA ASN A 602 -6.88 -50.18 16.38
C ASN A 602 -7.42 -49.23 15.30
N ILE A 603 -7.46 -47.93 15.61
CA ILE A 603 -7.89 -46.88 14.67
C ILE A 603 -6.94 -46.79 13.46
N HIS A 604 -5.68 -47.21 13.59
CA HIS A 604 -4.69 -47.08 12.52
C HIS A 604 -5.02 -47.90 11.26
N ASP A 605 -5.83 -48.95 11.39
CA ASP A 605 -6.24 -49.80 10.27
C ASP A 605 -7.44 -49.23 9.47
N ARG A 606 -7.91 -48.03 9.83
CA ARG A 606 -9.14 -47.41 9.32
C ARG A 606 -8.89 -45.99 8.81
N PRO A 607 -8.32 -45.82 7.62
CA PRO A 607 -7.99 -44.51 7.05
C PRO A 607 -9.19 -43.56 6.93
N GLU A 608 -10.39 -44.10 6.69
CA GLU A 608 -11.65 -43.34 6.67
C GLU A 608 -11.95 -42.66 8.02
N LEU A 609 -11.60 -43.34 9.11
CA LEU A 609 -11.86 -42.91 10.48
C LEU A 609 -10.83 -41.88 10.91
N ILE A 610 -9.55 -42.08 10.57
CA ILE A 610 -8.48 -41.10 10.79
C ILE A 610 -8.80 -39.79 10.06
N ARG A 611 -9.28 -39.86 8.82
CA ARG A 611 -9.68 -38.67 8.06
C ARG A 611 -10.86 -37.94 8.72
N LYS A 612 -11.87 -38.67 9.20
CA LYS A 612 -13.00 -38.10 9.97
C LYS A 612 -12.51 -37.43 11.26
N LEU A 613 -11.68 -38.12 12.03
CA LEU A 613 -11.10 -37.61 13.29
C LEU A 613 -10.27 -36.36 13.06
N ARG A 614 -9.44 -36.32 12.02
CA ARG A 614 -8.63 -35.13 11.67
C ARG A 614 -9.51 -33.90 11.39
N SER A 615 -10.63 -34.06 10.67
CA SER A 615 -11.58 -32.94 10.45
C SER A 615 -12.16 -32.45 11.77
N ILE A 616 -12.56 -33.37 12.65
CA ILE A 616 -13.14 -33.04 13.95
C ILE A 616 -12.11 -32.37 14.87
N CYS A 617 -10.85 -32.82 14.86
CA CYS A 617 -9.78 -32.18 15.61
C CYS A 617 -9.58 -30.73 15.16
N ARG A 618 -9.56 -30.48 13.84
CA ARG A 618 -9.47 -29.12 13.28
C ARG A 618 -10.65 -28.25 13.70
N GLU A 619 -11.88 -28.76 13.56
CA GLU A 619 -13.09 -28.01 13.93
C GLU A 619 -13.11 -27.66 15.42
N ASN A 620 -12.65 -28.57 16.27
CA ASN A 620 -12.53 -28.34 17.71
C ASN A 620 -11.43 -27.33 18.06
N LYS A 621 -10.26 -27.40 17.40
CA LYS A 621 -9.20 -26.38 17.51
C LYS A 621 -9.72 -24.99 17.14
N GLU A 622 -10.41 -24.88 16.01
CA GLU A 622 -10.97 -23.62 15.53
C GLU A 622 -12.03 -23.08 16.51
N ARG A 623 -12.89 -23.95 17.04
CA ARG A 623 -13.90 -23.58 18.05
C ARG A 623 -13.28 -23.09 19.36
N LEU A 624 -12.18 -23.69 19.81
CA LEU A 624 -11.43 -23.23 21.00
C LEU A 624 -10.76 -21.87 20.84
N SER A 625 -10.76 -21.29 19.63
CA SER A 625 -10.31 -19.90 19.46
C SER A 625 -11.36 -18.87 19.92
N SER A 626 -12.62 -19.28 20.11
CA SER A 626 -13.70 -18.45 20.68
C SER A 626 -14.29 -19.01 21.97
N ASP A 627 -14.28 -20.33 22.13
CA ASP A 627 -14.91 -21.04 23.24
C ASP A 627 -13.84 -21.56 24.21
N SER A 628 -14.14 -21.64 25.51
CA SER A 628 -13.19 -22.15 26.51
C SER A 628 -13.10 -23.68 26.57
N LYS A 629 -14.09 -24.38 26.00
CA LYS A 629 -14.20 -25.84 25.99
C LYS A 629 -14.99 -26.34 24.78
N THR A 630 -14.67 -27.56 24.34
CA THR A 630 -15.38 -28.28 23.29
C THR A 630 -15.23 -29.80 23.50
N LYS A 631 -15.85 -30.60 22.63
CA LYS A 631 -15.78 -32.07 22.68
C LYS A 631 -15.39 -32.67 21.33
N ILE A 632 -14.42 -33.57 21.35
CA ILE A 632 -14.11 -34.46 20.23
C ILE A 632 -15.03 -35.67 20.38
N TYR A 633 -16.02 -35.77 19.50
CA TYR A 633 -17.00 -36.85 19.48
C TYR A 633 -17.01 -37.59 18.14
N VAL A 634 -16.82 -38.91 18.17
CA VAL A 634 -16.96 -39.79 17.00
C VAL A 634 -17.54 -41.13 17.40
N GLU A 635 -18.65 -41.51 16.78
CA GLU A 635 -19.13 -42.89 16.75
C GLU A 635 -18.21 -43.76 15.88
N LEU A 636 -17.82 -44.90 16.44
CA LEU A 636 -16.96 -45.93 15.86
C LEU A 636 -17.79 -47.21 15.64
N PRO A 637 -17.33 -48.17 14.83
CA PRO A 637 -18.03 -49.45 14.65
C PRO A 637 -18.22 -50.21 15.98
N ASN A 638 -19.25 -51.06 16.03
CA ASN A 638 -19.62 -51.89 17.19
C ASN A 638 -20.06 -51.09 18.44
N ASP A 639 -20.82 -50.01 18.23
CA ASP A 639 -21.36 -49.15 19.31
C ASP A 639 -20.29 -48.53 20.23
N LEU A 640 -19.05 -48.45 19.75
CA LEU A 640 -17.97 -47.75 20.42
C LEU A 640 -18.06 -46.26 20.14
N GLU A 641 -17.72 -45.42 21.12
CA GLU A 641 -17.62 -43.98 20.95
C GLU A 641 -16.28 -43.45 21.42
N LEU A 642 -15.75 -42.49 20.67
CA LEU A 642 -14.69 -41.60 21.11
C LEU A 642 -15.35 -40.32 21.64
N ASN A 643 -15.16 -40.01 22.91
CA ASN A 643 -15.75 -38.84 23.54
C ASN A 643 -14.73 -38.19 24.49
N ILE A 644 -14.06 -37.13 24.02
CA ILE A 644 -12.96 -36.47 24.75
C ILE A 644 -13.31 -35.00 24.95
N ASP A 645 -13.31 -34.56 26.21
CA ASP A 645 -13.37 -33.15 26.57
C ASP A 645 -12.04 -32.46 26.22
N LEU A 646 -12.12 -31.42 25.39
CA LEU A 646 -10.97 -30.60 25.02
C LEU A 646 -11.19 -29.18 25.52
N THR A 647 -10.37 -28.74 26.48
CA THR A 647 -10.38 -27.37 27.00
C THR A 647 -9.20 -26.58 26.43
N GLN A 648 -9.28 -25.25 26.50
CA GLN A 648 -8.16 -24.39 26.11
C GLN A 648 -6.89 -24.72 26.90
N THR A 649 -7.00 -25.00 28.20
CA THR A 649 -5.87 -25.40 29.06
C THR A 649 -5.20 -26.70 28.58
N ILE A 650 -5.99 -27.70 28.18
CA ILE A 650 -5.46 -28.97 27.64
C ILE A 650 -4.75 -28.70 26.31
N LEU A 651 -5.39 -27.95 25.41
CA LEU A 651 -4.79 -27.61 24.12
C LEU A 651 -3.44 -26.89 24.29
N ASP A 652 -3.38 -25.91 25.19
CA ASP A 652 -2.17 -25.13 25.42
C ASP A 652 -1.06 -25.98 26.03
N ALA A 653 -1.39 -26.86 26.99
CA ALA A 653 -0.44 -27.80 27.56
C ALA A 653 0.16 -28.73 26.48
N LEU A 654 -0.69 -29.27 25.60
CA LEU A 654 -0.26 -30.13 24.49
C LEU A 654 0.62 -29.38 23.47
N CYS A 655 0.37 -28.09 23.25
CA CYS A 655 1.01 -27.29 22.21
C CYS A 655 2.20 -26.43 22.69
N THR A 656 2.55 -26.45 23.98
CA THR A 656 3.64 -25.63 24.56
C THR A 656 4.92 -25.65 23.71
N LYS A 657 5.40 -26.83 23.32
CA LYS A 657 6.63 -26.97 22.50
C LYS A 657 6.51 -26.32 21.12
N ILE A 658 5.31 -26.38 20.52
CA ILE A 658 5.05 -25.70 19.25
C ILE A 658 5.09 -24.19 19.46
N TYR A 659 4.45 -23.67 20.50
CA TYR A 659 4.45 -22.24 20.78
C TYR A 659 5.85 -21.70 21.08
N ASP A 660 6.68 -22.45 21.81
CA ASP A 660 8.07 -22.06 22.06
C ASP A 660 8.88 -22.00 20.76
N LYS A 661 8.70 -22.99 19.88
CA LYS A 661 9.35 -23.03 18.56
C LYS A 661 8.92 -21.85 17.68
N ILE A 662 7.66 -21.44 17.74
CA ILE A 662 7.15 -20.26 17.05
C ILE A 662 7.87 -19.00 17.54
N MET A 663 7.97 -18.80 18.86
CA MET A 663 8.65 -17.62 19.42
C MET A 663 10.16 -17.61 19.13
N GLN A 664 10.80 -18.78 19.07
CA GLN A 664 12.19 -18.90 18.61
C GLN A 664 12.36 -18.46 17.15
N LEU A 665 11.39 -18.73 16.29
CA LEU A 665 11.42 -18.29 14.89
C LEU A 665 11.28 -16.76 14.79
N VAL A 666 10.44 -16.16 15.63
CA VAL A 666 10.31 -14.70 15.77
C VAL A 666 11.63 -14.07 16.23
N GLY A 667 12.29 -14.63 17.25
CA GLY A 667 13.62 -14.16 17.68
C GLY A 667 14.66 -14.26 16.55
N ARG A 668 14.70 -15.40 15.86
CA ARG A 668 15.65 -15.63 14.75
C ARG A 668 15.50 -14.61 13.62
N VAL A 669 14.27 -14.25 13.23
CA VAL A 669 14.10 -13.27 12.14
C VAL A 669 14.55 -11.87 12.55
N LEU A 670 14.35 -11.49 13.81
CA LEU A 670 14.83 -10.22 14.37
C LEU A 670 16.36 -10.17 14.38
N ASP A 671 17.00 -11.27 14.78
CA ASP A 671 18.46 -11.41 14.77
C ASP A 671 19.03 -11.28 13.35
N VAL A 672 18.45 -12.00 12.37
CA VAL A 672 18.86 -11.92 10.96
C VAL A 672 18.64 -10.53 10.39
N ALA A 673 17.54 -9.87 10.73
CA ALA A 673 17.27 -8.49 10.34
C ALA A 673 18.20 -7.48 11.01
N SER A 674 18.96 -7.89 12.05
CA SER A 674 19.71 -6.99 12.94
C SER A 674 18.81 -5.91 13.55
N VAL A 675 17.58 -6.27 13.93
CA VAL A 675 16.55 -5.38 14.46
C VAL A 675 16.21 -5.79 15.88
N LYS A 676 16.25 -4.85 16.82
CA LYS A 676 15.78 -5.08 18.19
C LYS A 676 14.26 -5.09 18.21
N LYS A 677 13.66 -5.91 19.09
CA LYS A 677 12.20 -5.96 19.29
C LYS A 677 11.56 -4.60 19.58
N SER A 678 12.28 -3.71 20.26
CA SER A 678 11.81 -2.35 20.56
C SER A 678 11.64 -1.48 19.33
N GLN A 679 12.35 -1.79 18.24
CA GLN A 679 12.30 -1.08 16.95
C GLN A 679 11.22 -1.61 16.01
N ILE A 680 10.51 -2.69 16.38
CA ILE A 680 9.30 -3.09 15.67
C ILE A 680 8.18 -2.18 16.17
N ASP A 681 7.54 -1.47 15.25
CA ASP A 681 6.42 -0.57 15.54
C ASP A 681 5.11 -1.36 15.54
N HIS A 682 4.95 -2.26 14.57
CA HIS A 682 3.72 -3.05 14.41
C HIS A 682 3.98 -4.53 14.13
N VAL A 683 3.17 -5.39 14.75
CA VAL A 683 3.12 -6.83 14.48
C VAL A 683 1.82 -7.15 13.77
N CYS A 684 1.90 -7.46 12.48
CA CYS A 684 0.75 -7.68 11.60
C CYS A 684 0.39 -9.17 11.54
N LEU A 685 -0.78 -9.55 12.08
CA LEU A 685 -1.21 -10.95 12.14
C LEU A 685 -1.94 -11.38 10.86
N VAL A 686 -1.35 -12.33 10.13
CA VAL A 686 -1.87 -12.90 8.87
C VAL A 686 -2.06 -14.41 9.01
N GLY A 687 -3.09 -14.96 8.37
CA GLY A 687 -3.41 -16.39 8.42
C GLY A 687 -4.26 -16.82 9.61
N GLY A 688 -5.09 -17.84 9.41
CA GLY A 688 -6.15 -18.23 10.36
C GLY A 688 -5.66 -18.78 11.69
N SER A 689 -4.47 -19.39 11.72
CA SER A 689 -3.90 -19.90 12.97
C SER A 689 -3.52 -18.79 13.95
N THR A 690 -3.38 -17.55 13.47
CA THR A 690 -3.23 -16.38 14.37
C THR A 690 -4.44 -16.10 15.24
N LYS A 691 -5.58 -16.78 15.04
CA LYS A 691 -6.77 -16.69 15.89
C LYS A 691 -6.60 -17.39 17.24
N ILE A 692 -5.62 -18.26 17.38
CA ILE A 692 -5.36 -19.00 18.61
C ILE A 692 -4.97 -18.02 19.74
N PRO A 693 -5.68 -18.02 20.89
CA PRO A 693 -5.46 -17.01 21.93
C PRO A 693 -4.06 -17.04 22.57
N GLU A 694 -3.49 -18.23 22.78
CA GLU A 694 -2.19 -18.38 23.46
C GLU A 694 -1.04 -17.77 22.66
N ILE A 695 -1.03 -17.90 21.32
CA ILE A 695 0.02 -17.24 20.52
C ILE A 695 -0.16 -15.72 20.53
N ARG A 696 -1.40 -15.21 20.51
CA ARG A 696 -1.67 -13.77 20.60
C ARG A 696 -1.16 -13.22 21.91
N LYS A 697 -1.42 -13.93 23.00
CA LYS A 697 -0.91 -13.59 24.33
C LYS A 697 0.61 -13.52 24.34
N ARG A 698 1.31 -14.54 23.83
CA ARG A 698 2.79 -14.54 23.76
C ARG A 698 3.36 -13.41 22.91
N LEU A 699 2.74 -13.09 21.77
CA LEU A 699 3.14 -11.95 20.95
C LEU A 699 2.87 -10.61 21.66
N ILE A 700 1.77 -10.49 22.40
CA ILE A 700 1.47 -9.32 23.23
C ILE A 700 2.50 -9.17 24.35
N ASP A 701 2.84 -10.26 25.04
CA ASP A 701 3.84 -10.27 26.11
C ASP A 701 5.23 -9.90 25.58
N GLU A 702 5.56 -10.28 24.34
CA GLU A 702 6.85 -10.00 23.71
C GLU A 702 6.98 -8.56 23.16
N PHE A 703 5.94 -8.03 22.51
CA PHE A 703 6.01 -6.75 21.78
C PHE A 703 5.18 -5.61 22.37
N GLY A 704 4.21 -5.89 23.23
CA GLY A 704 3.22 -4.92 23.70
C GLY A 704 1.90 -5.00 22.93
N ARG A 705 0.79 -4.77 23.63
CA ARG A 705 -0.58 -4.91 23.09
C ARG A 705 -0.88 -3.87 22.01
N GLU A 706 -0.29 -2.69 22.14
CA GLU A 706 -0.40 -1.53 21.27
C GLU A 706 0.25 -1.73 19.91
N LYS A 707 1.21 -2.65 19.80
CA LYS A 707 1.90 -2.96 18.55
C LYS A 707 1.18 -4.01 17.71
N ILE A 708 0.32 -4.83 18.32
CA ILE A 708 -0.38 -5.89 17.58
C ILE A 708 -1.46 -5.31 16.68
N ARG A 709 -1.42 -5.65 15.39
CA ARG A 709 -2.40 -5.28 14.37
C ARG A 709 -3.16 -6.52 13.91
N TYR A 710 -4.48 -6.44 13.97
CA TYR A 710 -5.39 -7.52 13.58
C TYR A 710 -6.06 -7.20 12.26
N SER A 711 -6.24 -8.20 11.42
CA SER A 711 -7.20 -8.14 10.32
C SER A 711 -8.53 -8.77 10.75
N PRO A 712 -9.69 -8.24 10.33
CA PRO A 712 -10.96 -8.96 10.45
C PRO A 712 -11.00 -10.24 9.59
N TYR A 713 -10.14 -10.33 8.57
CA TYR A 713 -10.07 -11.45 7.63
C TYR A 713 -8.61 -11.89 7.40
N PRO A 714 -7.90 -12.36 8.44
CA PRO A 714 -6.47 -12.67 8.35
C PRO A 714 -6.16 -13.74 7.30
N ASP A 715 -7.12 -14.63 7.04
CA ASP A 715 -7.07 -15.68 6.01
C ASP A 715 -7.12 -15.17 4.57
N LEU A 716 -7.55 -13.93 4.35
CA LEU A 716 -7.76 -13.35 3.02
C LEU A 716 -6.65 -12.39 2.59
N ILE A 717 -5.86 -11.89 3.54
CA ILE A 717 -4.84 -10.84 3.32
C ILE A 717 -3.85 -11.20 2.20
N THR A 718 -3.28 -12.40 2.22
CA THR A 718 -2.33 -12.84 1.18
C THR A 718 -2.95 -12.84 -0.22
N ALA A 719 -4.21 -13.30 -0.33
CA ALA A 719 -4.94 -13.27 -1.60
C ALA A 719 -5.25 -11.84 -2.05
N MET A 720 -5.63 -10.95 -1.13
CA MET A 720 -5.82 -9.52 -1.44
C MET A 720 -4.54 -8.90 -2.00
N GLY A 721 -3.38 -9.20 -1.39
CA GLY A 721 -2.08 -8.76 -1.86
C GLY A 721 -1.77 -9.16 -3.30
N THR A 722 -2.10 -10.38 -3.69
CA THR A 722 -1.91 -10.82 -5.10
C THR A 722 -2.75 -10.03 -6.10
N SER A 723 -4.00 -9.67 -5.78
CA SER A 723 -4.84 -8.87 -6.68
C SER A 723 -4.35 -7.42 -6.80
N ILE A 724 -3.78 -6.85 -5.74
CA ILE A 724 -3.15 -5.53 -5.77
C ILE A 724 -1.91 -5.56 -6.66
N ALA A 725 -1.07 -6.59 -6.49
CA ALA A 725 0.08 -6.80 -7.37
C ALA A 725 -0.33 -6.98 -8.84
N ALA A 726 -1.41 -7.73 -9.08
CA ALA A 726 -1.97 -7.93 -10.42
C ALA A 726 -2.50 -6.61 -11.02
N ARG A 727 -3.20 -5.79 -10.24
CA ARG A 727 -3.62 -4.44 -10.66
C ARG A 727 -2.42 -3.59 -11.05
N ASN A 728 -1.39 -3.53 -10.20
CA ASN A 728 -0.21 -2.73 -10.45
C ASN A 728 0.48 -3.12 -11.77
N LEU A 729 0.66 -4.42 -12.02
CA LEU A 729 1.18 -4.91 -13.30
C LEU A 729 0.27 -4.55 -14.48
N LYS A 730 -1.06 -4.60 -14.32
CA LYS A 730 -2.02 -4.23 -15.37
C LYS A 730 -1.87 -2.75 -15.78
N ILE A 731 -1.62 -1.86 -14.84
CA ILE A 731 -1.51 -0.41 -15.07
C ILE A 731 -0.06 0.07 -15.24
N GLY A 732 0.89 -0.85 -15.42
CA GLY A 732 2.30 -0.52 -15.63
C GLY A 732 3.02 0.02 -14.40
N ILE A 733 2.43 -0.08 -13.21
CA ILE A 733 3.08 0.27 -11.94
C ILE A 733 3.91 -0.94 -11.49
N SER A 734 5.20 -0.72 -11.25
CA SER A 734 6.07 -1.72 -10.62
C SER A 734 5.47 -2.13 -9.28
N ILE A 735 5.33 -3.44 -9.01
CA ILE A 735 4.91 -3.92 -7.69
C ILE A 735 5.96 -3.40 -6.69
N PRO A 736 5.56 -2.58 -5.69
CA PRO A 736 6.51 -1.95 -4.80
C PRO A 736 6.95 -2.95 -3.72
N LEU A 737 7.68 -4.00 -4.12
CA LEU A 737 8.39 -4.93 -3.24
C LEU A 737 9.67 -5.49 -3.89
N LEU A 738 10.76 -4.90 -3.40
CA LEU A 738 12.17 -5.31 -3.30
C LEU A 738 12.97 -5.86 -4.48
N ASN A 739 13.96 -5.04 -4.82
CA ASN A 739 15.40 -5.31 -4.87
C ASN A 739 15.97 -6.28 -3.79
N VAL A 740 15.36 -7.45 -3.61
CA VAL A 740 16.01 -8.56 -2.90
C VAL A 740 15.79 -9.77 -3.78
N THR A 741 16.82 -10.09 -4.55
CA THR A 741 16.85 -11.32 -5.34
C THR A 741 16.88 -12.53 -4.39
N LEU A 742 16.45 -13.70 -4.87
CA LEU A 742 16.65 -14.97 -4.16
C LEU A 742 18.14 -15.18 -3.79
N GLU A 743 19.06 -14.63 -4.57
CA GLU A 743 20.50 -14.62 -4.28
C GLU A 743 20.83 -13.73 -3.07
N ASP A 744 20.22 -12.56 -2.89
CA ASP A 744 20.41 -11.71 -1.71
C ASP A 744 19.94 -12.39 -0.40
N LEU A 745 18.87 -13.19 -0.45
CA LEU A 745 18.38 -13.97 0.70
C LEU A 745 19.17 -15.27 0.93
N LYS A 746 19.62 -15.94 -0.13
CA LYS A 746 20.46 -17.16 -0.05
C LYS A 746 21.93 -16.82 0.33
N SER A 747 22.43 -15.67 -0.10
CA SER A 747 23.81 -15.19 0.11
C SER A 747 24.05 -14.49 1.44
N ALA A 748 23.03 -14.36 2.30
CA ALA A 748 23.21 -13.91 3.70
C ALA A 748 24.17 -14.80 4.51
N LYS A 749 24.64 -15.93 3.95
CA LYS A 749 25.76 -16.74 4.47
C LYS A 749 27.14 -16.49 3.83
N SER A 750 27.28 -15.73 2.74
CA SER A 750 28.59 -15.47 2.12
C SER A 750 28.68 -14.23 1.21
N LYS A 751 29.40 -13.21 1.72
CA LYS A 751 30.19 -12.16 1.04
C LYS A 751 29.54 -11.06 0.18
N ALA A 752 29.70 -9.83 0.70
CA ALA A 752 30.04 -8.54 0.07
C ALA A 752 30.00 -8.39 -1.47
N MET A 753 29.16 -7.46 -1.93
CA MET A 753 29.26 -6.82 -3.25
C MET A 753 30.47 -5.88 -3.33
N ARG A 754 31.09 -5.81 -4.52
CA ARG A 754 32.29 -5.03 -4.82
C ARG A 754 31.96 -3.54 -4.98
N VAL A 755 32.24 -2.75 -3.95
CA VAL A 755 32.31 -1.28 -3.96
C VAL A 755 33.54 -0.84 -4.78
N ILE A 756 33.36 0.05 -5.76
CA ILE A 756 34.49 0.75 -6.40
C ILE A 756 35.14 1.61 -5.33
N ARG A 757 36.44 1.40 -5.07
CA ARG A 757 37.11 2.08 -3.96
C ARG A 757 37.31 3.56 -4.27
N LYS A 758 37.08 4.39 -3.25
CA LYS A 758 37.28 5.85 -3.13
C LYS A 758 38.51 6.46 -3.84
N ALA A 759 39.53 5.67 -4.14
CA ALA A 759 40.75 6.11 -4.84
C ALA A 759 40.65 6.09 -6.39
N GLU A 760 39.57 5.58 -6.98
CA GLU A 760 39.45 5.39 -8.44
C GLU A 760 38.65 6.48 -9.17
N ALA A 761 37.82 7.26 -8.48
CA ALA A 761 36.95 8.25 -9.11
C ALA A 761 37.63 9.49 -9.77
N PRO A 762 38.81 9.99 -9.32
CA PRO A 762 39.46 11.10 -10.04
C PRO A 762 40.02 10.70 -11.42
N ARG A 763 40.19 9.40 -11.71
CA ARG A 763 40.66 8.91 -13.02
C ARG A 763 39.55 8.83 -14.08
N LEU A 764 38.31 9.12 -13.70
CA LEU A 764 37.13 8.99 -14.58
C LEU A 764 36.80 10.27 -15.34
N LEU A 765 37.26 11.44 -14.89
CA LEU A 765 36.92 12.73 -15.49
C LEU A 765 37.74 13.03 -16.75
N LYS A 766 37.07 13.25 -17.88
CA LYS A 766 37.65 13.66 -19.17
C LYS A 766 37.34 15.13 -19.48
N VAL A 767 38.14 15.73 -20.37
CA VAL A 767 37.84 17.02 -21.01
C VAL A 767 36.43 16.91 -21.64
N ASN A 768 35.47 17.73 -21.19
CA ASN A 768 34.04 17.78 -21.58
C ASN A 768 33.02 17.10 -20.63
N GLU A 769 33.40 16.80 -19.40
CA GLU A 769 32.50 16.27 -18.36
C GLU A 769 32.18 17.32 -17.29
N VAL A 770 30.89 17.50 -16.97
CA VAL A 770 30.39 18.44 -15.96
C VAL A 770 29.92 17.63 -14.74
N LEU A 771 30.51 17.89 -13.58
CA LEU A 771 30.04 17.31 -12.33
C LEU A 771 28.78 18.04 -11.87
N PHE A 772 27.70 17.29 -11.67
CA PHE A 772 26.47 17.81 -11.12
C PHE A 772 25.92 16.82 -10.11
N TYR A 773 25.01 17.28 -9.29
CA TYR A 773 24.49 16.46 -8.22
C TYR A 773 22.97 16.44 -8.32
N LEU A 774 22.42 15.23 -8.27
CA LEU A 774 20.99 15.00 -8.23
C LEU A 774 20.69 14.46 -6.84
N SER A 775 19.94 15.23 -6.04
CA SER A 775 19.22 14.65 -4.90
C SER A 775 17.75 14.59 -5.25
N TYR A 776 17.08 13.68 -4.57
CA TYR A 776 15.71 13.91 -4.17
C TYR A 776 15.50 13.39 -2.77
N ASP A 777 14.95 14.21 -1.88
CA ASP A 777 14.13 13.70 -0.79
C ASP A 777 12.94 14.63 -0.54
N VAL A 778 11.80 13.97 -0.38
CA VAL A 778 10.90 14.25 0.73
C VAL A 778 10.49 12.92 1.37
N GLN A 779 10.49 11.83 0.57
CA GLN A 779 10.08 10.48 0.94
C GLN A 779 10.79 9.38 0.07
N ARG A 780 12.14 9.30 0.16
CA ARG A 780 13.10 8.23 -0.28
C ARG A 780 12.77 7.39 -1.53
N LEU A 781 12.79 8.02 -2.70
CA LEU A 781 12.73 7.29 -3.99
C LEU A 781 14.08 7.03 -4.66
N PHE A 782 15.14 7.77 -4.33
CA PHE A 782 16.50 7.53 -4.82
C PHE A 782 17.54 7.93 -3.77
N GLU A 783 18.64 7.19 -3.69
CA GLU A 783 19.83 7.63 -2.95
C GLU A 783 20.37 8.92 -3.60
N PRO A 784 20.90 9.87 -2.82
CA PRO A 784 21.53 11.07 -3.37
C PRO A 784 22.79 10.67 -4.13
N ARG A 785 22.94 11.18 -5.36
CA ARG A 785 23.98 10.74 -6.29
C ARG A 785 24.79 11.92 -6.82
N ILE A 786 26.10 11.76 -6.76
CA ILE A 786 27.00 12.58 -7.58
C ILE A 786 27.01 11.97 -8.99
N CYS A 787 26.68 12.81 -9.97
CA CYS A 787 26.56 12.43 -11.36
C CYS A 787 27.51 13.26 -12.22
N ILE A 788 28.13 12.65 -13.22
CA ILE A 788 28.88 13.35 -14.26
C ILE A 788 28.01 13.42 -15.50
N PHE A 789 27.76 14.62 -16.01
CA PHE A 789 27.15 14.82 -17.31
C PHE A 789 28.25 14.95 -18.34
N ASN A 790 28.35 13.98 -19.24
CA ASN A 790 29.27 14.05 -20.35
C ASN A 790 28.62 14.83 -21.50
N THR A 791 29.18 16.00 -21.80
CA THR A 791 28.60 16.91 -22.79
C THR A 791 28.83 16.46 -24.24
N ASN A 792 29.73 15.50 -24.49
CA ASN A 792 29.94 14.90 -25.81
C ASN A 792 28.94 13.76 -26.07
N THR A 793 28.73 12.88 -25.09
CA THR A 793 27.86 11.71 -25.23
C THR A 793 26.43 12.00 -24.81
N LEU A 794 26.16 13.14 -24.17
CA LEU A 794 24.85 13.53 -23.60
C LEU A 794 24.33 12.49 -22.60
N THR A 795 25.25 11.83 -21.91
CA THR A 795 24.94 10.80 -20.91
C THR A 795 25.30 11.24 -19.51
N VAL A 796 24.58 10.69 -18.55
CA VAL A 796 24.83 10.89 -17.13
C VAL A 796 25.47 9.63 -16.57
N GLN A 797 26.69 9.74 -16.05
CA GLN A 797 27.40 8.66 -15.39
C GLN A 797 27.32 8.82 -13.88
N HIS A 798 27.01 7.73 -13.19
CA HIS A 798 27.00 7.68 -11.74
C HIS A 798 28.43 7.57 -11.19
N VAL A 799 28.79 8.43 -10.23
CA VAL A 799 30.15 8.49 -9.67
C VAL A 799 30.19 7.96 -8.25
N LEU A 800 29.31 8.45 -7.38
CA LEU A 800 29.32 8.16 -5.94
C LEU A 800 27.91 8.21 -5.34
N ASN A 801 27.64 7.28 -4.44
CA ASN A 801 26.49 7.29 -3.53
C ASN A 801 26.86 8.02 -2.24
N PHE A 802 25.93 8.79 -1.67
CA PHE A 802 26.03 9.20 -0.28
C PHE A 802 25.52 8.09 0.63
N GLU A 803 26.16 7.89 1.79
CA GLU A 803 25.73 6.88 2.77
C GLU A 803 24.38 7.23 3.44
N ARG A 804 23.92 8.50 3.39
CA ARG A 804 22.64 9.00 3.96
C ARG A 804 22.10 10.24 3.20
N ASN A 805 20.80 10.57 3.39
CA ASN A 805 20.03 11.64 2.71
C ASN A 805 20.30 13.06 3.24
N PRO A 806 21.03 13.94 2.52
CA PRO A 806 20.83 15.39 2.59
C PRO A 806 19.74 15.83 1.61
N TRP A 807 19.09 16.96 1.92
CA TRP A 807 18.18 17.72 1.04
C TRP A 807 18.92 18.92 0.40
N PRO A 808 19.27 18.91 -0.89
CA PRO A 808 20.02 19.98 -1.53
C PRO A 808 19.27 20.58 -2.73
N PHE A 809 19.34 21.90 -2.86
CA PHE A 809 18.48 22.64 -3.80
C PHE A 809 19.17 23.16 -5.07
N SER A 810 20.50 23.10 -5.22
CA SER A 810 21.17 23.44 -6.50
C SER A 810 22.68 23.16 -6.48
N VAL A 811 23.23 22.73 -7.61
CA VAL A 811 24.66 22.86 -7.94
C VAL A 811 24.78 23.62 -9.25
N ALA A 812 25.47 24.75 -9.23
CA ALA A 812 25.92 25.43 -10.44
C ALA A 812 27.44 25.24 -10.56
N THR A 813 27.90 25.07 -11.80
CA THR A 813 29.32 25.13 -12.15
C THR A 813 29.52 26.26 -13.13
N SER A 814 30.52 27.10 -12.92
CA SER A 814 30.96 28.05 -13.94
C SER A 814 32.44 27.80 -14.21
N HIS A 815 32.82 27.65 -15.48
CA HIS A 815 34.22 27.62 -15.91
C HIS A 815 35.11 26.60 -15.15
N ASN A 816 34.72 25.32 -15.15
CA ASN A 816 35.45 24.23 -14.48
C ASN A 816 35.56 24.34 -12.95
N GLU A 817 34.89 25.31 -12.32
CA GLU A 817 34.80 25.42 -10.86
C GLU A 817 33.37 25.16 -10.38
N LEU A 818 33.25 24.38 -9.30
CA LEU A 818 32.02 24.24 -8.54
C LEU A 818 31.69 25.61 -7.91
N SER A 819 30.47 26.14 -8.01
CA SER A 819 30.17 27.48 -7.46
C SER A 819 29.35 27.44 -6.17
N SER A 820 28.39 26.53 -6.04
CA SER A 820 27.59 26.35 -4.80
C SER A 820 27.00 24.94 -4.64
N ILE A 821 26.81 24.52 -3.39
CA ILE A 821 26.05 23.34 -2.95
C ILE A 821 25.14 23.80 -1.80
N HIS A 822 23.92 23.27 -1.65
CA HIS A 822 23.10 23.53 -0.46
C HIS A 822 22.88 22.22 0.28
N PHE A 823 22.82 22.23 1.62
CA PHE A 823 22.51 21.04 2.41
C PHE A 823 21.39 21.36 3.38
N ASP A 824 20.39 20.51 3.45
CA ASP A 824 19.39 20.47 4.49
C ASP A 824 19.57 19.14 5.22
N GLY A 825 19.73 19.25 6.54
CA GLY A 825 20.24 18.21 7.42
C GLY A 825 19.14 17.25 7.82
N ASN A 826 19.46 16.40 8.78
CA ASN A 826 18.47 15.59 9.47
C ASN A 826 18.93 15.52 10.94
N GLU A 827 18.01 15.24 11.87
CA GLU A 827 18.15 15.43 13.33
C GLU A 827 19.37 14.72 13.98
N ASN A 828 20.10 13.86 13.25
CA ASN A 828 21.14 12.98 13.78
C ASN A 828 22.60 13.32 13.36
N ASN A 829 22.91 14.52 12.84
CA ASN A 829 24.28 15.09 12.74
C ASN A 829 25.38 14.28 11.97
N ASP A 830 25.07 13.17 11.29
CA ASP A 830 26.06 12.31 10.61
C ASP A 830 26.01 12.46 9.06
N CYS A 831 26.75 13.42 8.48
CA CYS A 831 26.91 13.58 7.02
C CYS A 831 28.38 13.66 6.60
N LEU A 832 28.89 12.68 5.83
CA LEU A 832 30.23 12.70 5.22
C LEU A 832 30.24 13.63 3.99
N PHE A 833 31.24 14.53 3.89
CA PHE A 833 31.44 15.40 2.72
C PHE A 833 32.70 15.00 1.93
N GLU A 834 32.58 14.98 0.59
CA GLU A 834 33.67 14.70 -0.33
C GLU A 834 33.80 15.84 -1.35
N MET A 835 35.00 16.39 -1.48
CA MET A 835 35.31 17.43 -2.46
C MET A 835 36.04 16.84 -3.65
N PHE A 836 35.59 17.19 -4.85
CA PHE A 836 36.33 16.96 -6.09
C PHE A 836 36.98 18.25 -6.54
N ASN A 837 38.31 18.30 -6.52
CA ASN A 837 39.05 19.33 -7.25
C ASN A 837 39.14 18.90 -8.72
N LEU A 838 38.40 19.61 -9.58
CA LEU A 838 38.31 19.32 -11.01
C LEU A 838 39.62 19.63 -11.75
N GLU A 839 40.39 20.62 -11.30
CA GLU A 839 41.66 21.02 -11.93
C GLU A 839 42.82 20.07 -11.54
N ALA A 840 42.88 19.67 -10.27
CA ALA A 840 43.92 18.79 -9.76
C ALA A 840 43.61 17.29 -9.95
N LEU A 841 42.41 16.94 -10.39
CA LEU A 841 41.91 15.56 -10.44
C LEU A 841 42.16 14.83 -9.11
N GLN A 842 41.81 15.48 -7.99
CA GLN A 842 42.02 14.95 -6.65
C GLN A 842 40.72 14.99 -5.86
N ILE A 843 40.44 13.89 -5.15
CA ILE A 843 39.41 13.86 -4.12
C ILE A 843 40.07 14.29 -2.82
N THR A 844 39.56 15.37 -2.24
CA THR A 844 39.88 15.73 -0.86
C THR A 844 38.71 15.28 0.01
N THR A 845 38.99 14.37 0.93
CA THR A 845 38.03 13.95 1.95
C THR A 845 38.15 14.90 3.12
N GLY A 846 37.05 15.57 3.45
CA GLY A 846 36.96 16.37 4.67
C GLY A 846 36.36 15.54 5.81
N THR A 847 36.59 15.97 7.04
CA THR A 847 35.69 15.62 8.14
C THR A 847 34.31 16.25 7.89
N ASN A 848 33.26 15.79 8.59
CA ASN A 848 31.92 16.40 8.44
C ASN A 848 31.99 17.91 8.70
N PRO A 849 31.19 18.75 7.99
CA PRO A 849 30.95 20.11 8.42
C PRO A 849 30.54 20.06 9.90
N PRO A 850 31.10 20.91 10.76
CA PRO A 850 30.87 20.76 12.17
C PRO A 850 29.43 21.20 12.52
N GLN A 851 28.56 20.21 12.75
CA GLN A 851 27.11 20.30 12.99
C GLN A 851 26.30 20.60 11.70
N PRO A 852 26.10 19.62 10.82
CA PRO A 852 25.22 19.80 9.66
C PRO A 852 23.78 20.04 10.13
N VAL A 853 23.15 21.10 9.64
CA VAL A 853 21.74 21.41 9.96
C VAL A 853 20.99 21.82 8.69
N ASP A 854 19.69 21.84 8.84
CA ASP A 854 18.71 22.22 7.84
C ASP A 854 18.98 23.59 7.20
N ASN A 855 18.56 23.79 5.95
CA ASN A 855 18.76 25.02 5.15
C ASN A 855 20.20 25.55 4.94
N SER A 856 21.26 24.82 5.31
CA SER A 856 22.65 25.27 5.17
C SER A 856 23.07 25.62 3.73
N SER A 857 23.96 26.62 3.61
CA SER A 857 24.48 27.08 2.31
C SER A 857 25.97 26.78 2.18
N VAL A 858 26.38 26.34 0.99
CA VAL A 858 27.77 26.01 0.66
C VAL A 858 28.19 26.66 -0.64
N SER A 859 29.41 27.17 -0.70
CA SER A 859 30.02 27.71 -1.92
C SER A 859 31.47 27.32 -2.01
N TYR A 860 31.98 27.15 -3.23
CA TYR A 860 33.40 26.96 -3.48
C TYR A 860 33.99 28.22 -4.10
N HIS A 861 35.10 28.67 -3.54
CA HIS A 861 35.72 29.94 -3.89
C HIS A 861 37.22 29.91 -3.57
N ARG A 862 38.07 30.37 -4.50
CA ARG A 862 39.55 30.47 -4.32
C ARG A 862 40.20 29.18 -3.77
N GLY A 863 39.73 28.01 -4.18
CA GLY A 863 40.29 26.74 -3.70
C GLY A 863 39.66 26.17 -2.42
N ASN A 864 38.81 26.94 -1.74
CA ASN A 864 38.22 26.59 -0.44
C ASN A 864 36.71 26.35 -0.53
N VAL A 865 36.16 25.57 0.39
CA VAL A 865 34.71 25.42 0.58
C VAL A 865 34.26 26.23 1.78
N TYR A 866 33.25 27.06 1.58
CA TYR A 866 32.64 27.91 2.58
C TYR A 866 31.29 27.31 2.95
N TYR A 867 31.05 27.13 4.24
CA TYR A 867 29.84 26.53 4.80
C TYR A 867 29.21 27.47 5.82
N LEU A 868 27.91 27.75 5.63
CA LEU A 868 27.09 28.53 6.57
C LEU A 868 25.96 27.65 7.12
N ASN A 869 25.96 27.50 8.44
CA ASN A 869 25.01 26.73 9.24
C ASN A 869 23.71 27.55 9.45
N GLN A 870 22.52 26.99 9.21
CA GLN A 870 21.23 27.73 9.19
C GLN A 870 20.07 27.03 9.93
N PRO A 871 20.17 26.87 11.25
CA PRO A 871 19.25 26.05 12.04
C PRO A 871 17.79 26.56 12.06
N ILE A 872 16.82 25.62 12.10
CA ILE A 872 15.37 25.87 12.12
C ILE A 872 14.84 26.43 13.46
N ILE A 873 15.59 26.31 14.56
CA ILE A 873 15.11 26.64 15.91
C ILE A 873 15.57 28.06 16.32
N GLU A 874 14.67 28.82 16.95
CA GLU A 874 14.96 30.15 17.52
C GLU A 874 16.09 30.06 18.56
N GLY A 875 17.16 30.86 18.39
CA GLY A 875 18.36 30.86 19.24
C GLY A 875 19.56 30.05 18.73
N ALA A 876 19.63 29.78 17.43
CA ALA A 876 20.62 28.87 16.86
C ALA A 876 21.65 29.56 15.93
N ARG A 877 22.83 28.92 15.85
CA ARG A 877 24.17 29.52 15.84
C ARG A 877 24.56 30.30 14.56
N LYS A 878 25.27 31.42 14.76
CA LYS A 878 25.98 32.27 13.76
C LYS A 878 27.17 31.59 13.05
N ARG A 879 27.16 30.28 12.87
CA ARG A 879 28.39 29.53 12.58
C ARG A 879 28.74 29.55 11.08
N PHE A 880 29.95 30.03 10.78
CA PHE A 880 30.54 30.03 9.44
C PHE A 880 31.90 29.34 9.49
N ASP A 881 32.06 28.28 8.69
CA ASP A 881 33.28 27.47 8.66
C ASP A 881 33.84 27.43 7.22
N ILE A 882 35.17 27.42 7.10
CA ILE A 882 35.88 27.22 5.83
C ILE A 882 36.61 25.90 5.90
N HIS A 883 36.49 25.09 4.86
CA HIS A 883 37.26 23.88 4.70
C HIS A 883 38.52 24.16 3.89
N VAL A 884 39.68 24.06 4.55
CA VAL A 884 41.00 24.29 3.97
C VAL A 884 41.84 23.03 4.16
N ASN A 885 42.38 22.45 3.08
CA ASN A 885 43.28 21.30 3.11
C ASN A 885 42.79 20.10 3.95
N GLY A 886 41.49 19.78 3.91
CA GLY A 886 40.92 18.64 4.63
C GLY A 886 40.48 18.93 6.07
N VAL A 887 40.59 20.18 6.52
CA VAL A 887 40.26 20.59 7.90
C VAL A 887 39.25 21.72 7.87
N TRP A 888 38.19 21.61 8.68
CA TRP A 888 37.28 22.71 8.96
C TRP A 888 37.91 23.70 9.93
N ILE A 889 38.07 24.93 9.45
CA ILE A 889 38.52 26.07 10.22
C ILE A 889 37.29 26.92 10.51
N ARG A 890 36.98 27.08 11.79
CA ARG A 890 35.95 28.03 12.20
C ARG A 890 36.45 29.44 11.92
N VAL A 891 35.69 30.19 11.14
CA VAL A 891 35.92 31.62 10.92
C VAL A 891 35.15 32.40 11.98
N ARG A 892 35.32 33.72 11.98
CA ARG A 892 34.44 34.61 12.74
C ARG A 892 32.98 34.31 12.40
N ASP A 893 32.21 34.11 13.46
CA ASP A 893 30.77 33.89 13.39
C ASP A 893 30.10 34.98 12.53
N PHE A 894 29.13 34.55 11.73
CA PHE A 894 28.31 35.43 10.90
C PHE A 894 27.62 36.49 11.77
N PRO A 895 27.49 37.76 11.35
CA PRO A 895 27.08 38.83 12.27
C PRO A 895 25.67 38.67 12.84
N ILE A 896 24.79 37.98 12.12
CA ILE A 896 23.37 37.80 12.44
C ILE A 896 22.99 36.31 12.43
N GLU A 897 21.86 35.98 13.03
CA GLU A 897 21.25 34.66 12.87
C GLU A 897 20.54 34.58 11.51
N CYS A 898 20.69 33.46 10.80
CA CYS A 898 20.10 33.26 9.48
C CYS A 898 19.32 31.96 9.46
N TYR A 899 18.07 32.05 9.02
CA TYR A 899 17.20 30.88 8.82
C TYR A 899 17.33 30.33 7.38
N ALA A 900 17.50 31.23 6.40
CA ALA A 900 17.78 30.87 5.02
C ALA A 900 18.69 31.94 4.40
N ALA A 901 19.92 31.59 4.03
CA ALA A 901 20.88 32.46 3.38
C ALA A 901 21.54 31.81 2.15
N ARG A 902 22.07 32.64 1.26
CA ARG A 902 22.78 32.23 0.04
C ARG A 902 24.21 32.76 0.05
N ILE A 903 25.17 31.84 -0.08
CA ILE A 903 26.58 32.19 -0.31
C ILE A 903 26.81 32.30 -1.82
N VAL A 904 27.30 33.46 -2.28
CA VAL A 904 27.48 33.76 -3.69
C VAL A 904 28.90 34.35 -3.91
N PRO A 905 29.77 33.66 -4.66
CA PRO A 905 31.05 34.22 -5.07
C PRO A 905 30.83 35.17 -6.26
N CYS A 906 31.28 36.41 -6.14
CA CYS A 906 31.18 37.42 -7.18
C CYS A 906 32.47 38.24 -7.25
N ALA A 907 33.07 38.36 -8.44
CA ALA A 907 34.30 39.15 -8.67
C ALA A 907 35.45 38.83 -7.68
N SER A 908 35.68 37.55 -7.40
CA SER A 908 36.67 37.07 -6.44
C SER A 908 36.40 37.45 -4.98
N ILE A 909 35.19 37.88 -4.63
CA ILE A 909 34.74 38.16 -3.25
C ILE A 909 33.55 37.27 -2.91
N LEU A 910 33.44 36.85 -1.66
CA LEU A 910 32.34 36.02 -1.18
C LEU A 910 31.27 36.89 -0.49
N TYR A 911 30.03 36.75 -0.96
CA TYR A 911 28.86 37.44 -0.42
C TYR A 911 27.91 36.46 0.24
N VAL A 912 27.25 36.88 1.31
CA VAL A 912 26.18 36.14 1.98
C VAL A 912 24.94 37.00 2.04
N ILE A 913 23.82 36.46 1.56
CA ILE A 913 22.52 37.14 1.55
C ILE A 913 21.57 36.35 2.43
N ASP A 914 21.08 36.93 3.53
CA ASP A 914 19.97 36.36 4.30
C ASP A 914 18.67 36.58 3.55
N VAL A 915 18.20 35.54 2.86
CA VAL A 915 17.10 35.65 1.91
C VAL A 915 15.74 35.66 2.57
N ARG A 916 15.53 34.98 3.71
CA ARG A 916 14.19 34.82 4.31
C ARG A 916 13.84 35.85 5.37
N ASN A 917 14.77 36.22 6.25
CA ASN A 917 14.44 37.06 7.41
C ASN A 917 14.77 38.54 7.18
N SER A 918 16.06 38.90 7.23
CA SER A 918 16.49 40.29 7.26
C SER A 918 16.72 40.92 5.89
N GLY A 919 16.97 40.09 4.86
CA GLY A 919 17.38 40.57 3.54
C GLY A 919 18.83 41.04 3.46
N ARG A 920 19.57 41.08 4.58
CA ARG A 920 20.87 41.73 4.64
C ARG A 920 21.92 41.00 3.80
N ILE A 921 22.77 41.80 3.17
CA ILE A 921 23.86 41.37 2.30
C ILE A 921 25.17 41.69 3.00
N PHE A 922 26.00 40.68 3.21
CA PHE A 922 27.32 40.82 3.81
C PHE A 922 28.39 40.42 2.82
N ARG A 923 29.53 41.13 2.82
CA ARG A 923 30.76 40.64 2.19
C ARG A 923 31.72 40.11 3.26
N LEU A 924 32.43 39.04 2.93
CA LEU A 924 33.61 38.62 3.67
C LEU A 924 34.79 39.51 3.24
N SER A 925 35.54 40.05 4.21
CA SER A 925 36.72 40.88 3.96
C SER A 925 37.83 40.08 3.24
N ASP A 926 38.74 40.78 2.56
CA ASP A 926 39.82 40.15 1.78
C ASP A 926 40.78 39.27 2.61
N ASP A 927 40.92 39.57 3.90
CA ASP A 927 41.68 38.78 4.88
C ASP A 927 40.90 37.58 5.45
N GLU A 928 39.63 37.43 5.04
CA GLU A 928 38.68 36.40 5.48
C GLU A 928 38.41 36.40 7.00
N GLN A 929 38.64 37.52 7.69
CA GLN A 929 38.46 37.64 9.15
C GLN A 929 37.20 38.41 9.57
N ASN A 930 36.64 39.25 8.70
CA ASN A 930 35.60 40.21 9.06
C ASN A 930 34.44 40.19 8.07
N TRP A 931 33.27 40.58 8.58
CA TRP A 931 32.05 40.72 7.79
C TRP A 931 31.66 42.18 7.71
N GLU A 932 31.32 42.62 6.51
CA GLU A 932 30.87 43.99 6.27
C GLU A 932 29.45 43.96 5.68
N GLU A 933 28.50 44.59 6.36
CA GLU A 933 27.13 44.75 5.86
C GLU A 933 27.13 45.78 4.73
N LEU A 934 26.61 45.41 3.56
CA LEU A 934 26.63 46.24 2.36
C LEU A 934 25.26 46.79 1.96
N GLY A 935 24.19 46.22 2.50
CA GLY A 935 22.81 46.60 2.19
C GLY A 935 21.83 45.48 2.50
N GLN A 936 20.59 45.61 1.99
CA GLN A 936 19.53 44.63 2.18
C GLN A 936 18.69 44.49 0.91
N ILE A 937 18.21 43.29 0.60
CA ILE A 937 17.24 43.08 -0.48
C ILE A 937 15.87 43.67 -0.07
N PRO A 938 15.08 44.24 -1.01
CA PRO A 938 13.85 44.93 -0.67
C PRO A 938 12.75 44.05 -0.07
N GLN A 939 12.71 42.77 -0.46
CA GLN A 939 11.69 41.81 -0.04
C GLN A 939 12.32 40.45 0.29
N PRO A 940 12.71 40.22 1.55
CA PRO A 940 13.11 38.90 2.02
C PRO A 940 11.98 37.89 1.85
N ARG A 941 12.30 36.69 1.35
CA ARG A 941 11.42 35.58 1.01
C ARG A 941 12.20 34.28 0.80
N GLU A 942 11.54 33.14 0.89
CA GLU A 942 12.18 31.83 0.74
C GLU A 942 12.36 31.43 -0.73
N GLY A 943 13.35 30.58 -1.03
CA GLY A 943 13.54 29.98 -2.35
C GLY A 943 13.89 30.97 -3.47
N ILE A 944 14.48 32.12 -3.13
CA ILE A 944 15.03 33.06 -4.10
C ILE A 944 16.17 32.39 -4.88
N ALA A 945 16.09 32.42 -6.22
CA ALA A 945 17.19 31.99 -7.08
C ALA A 945 18.20 33.12 -7.24
N VAL A 946 19.49 32.87 -7.02
CA VAL A 946 20.56 33.89 -7.01
C VAL A 946 21.71 33.47 -7.91
N VAL A 947 22.25 34.41 -8.70
CA VAL A 947 23.40 34.18 -9.59
C VAL A 947 24.32 35.40 -9.64
N ALA A 948 25.64 35.18 -9.67
CA ALA A 948 26.60 36.24 -9.97
C ALA A 948 26.82 36.35 -11.48
N PHE A 949 26.74 37.56 -12.02
CA PHE A 949 26.97 37.85 -13.43
C PHE A 949 27.48 39.27 -13.64
N ASN A 950 28.49 39.46 -14.48
CA ASN A 950 29.10 40.77 -14.77
C ASN A 950 29.44 41.59 -13.50
N ARG A 951 30.02 40.93 -12.49
CA ARG A 951 30.40 41.52 -11.19
C ARG A 951 29.22 42.03 -10.35
N LYS A 952 27.99 41.66 -10.70
CA LYS A 952 26.77 41.94 -9.92
C LYS A 952 26.11 40.64 -9.49
N ILE A 953 25.23 40.71 -8.50
CA ILE A 953 24.47 39.57 -7.99
C ILE A 953 23.00 39.79 -8.34
N TYR A 954 22.42 38.90 -9.11
CA TYR A 954 21.01 38.93 -9.50
C TYR A 954 20.21 37.94 -8.69
N PHE A 955 18.97 38.31 -8.36
CA PHE A 955 18.06 37.47 -7.61
C PHE A 955 16.63 37.56 -8.15
N THR A 956 15.93 36.44 -8.22
CA THR A 956 14.61 36.35 -8.87
C THR A 956 13.67 35.40 -8.14
N GLY A 957 12.36 35.68 -8.18
CA GLY A 957 11.30 34.81 -7.65
C GLY A 957 11.41 34.55 -6.15
N GLY A 958 10.71 33.55 -5.63
CA GLY A 958 10.66 33.18 -4.21
C GLY A 958 9.23 33.16 -3.66
N LEU A 959 9.07 32.67 -2.43
CA LEU A 959 7.79 32.49 -1.74
C LEU A 959 7.76 33.27 -0.42
N ARG A 960 6.70 34.04 -0.19
CA ARG A 960 6.46 34.74 1.08
C ARG A 960 4.97 34.72 1.41
N ASP A 961 4.62 34.35 2.64
CA ASP A 961 3.23 34.33 3.13
C ASP A 961 2.29 33.58 2.16
N ASP A 962 2.77 32.45 1.63
CA ASP A 962 2.10 31.63 0.61
C ASP A 962 1.83 32.29 -0.77
N VAL A 963 2.46 33.44 -1.02
CA VAL A 963 2.41 34.15 -2.30
C VAL A 963 3.74 33.98 -3.05
N VAL A 964 3.65 33.46 -4.28
CA VAL A 964 4.81 33.29 -5.17
C VAL A 964 5.13 34.64 -5.82
N SER A 965 6.37 35.11 -5.66
CA SER A 965 6.79 36.43 -6.10
C SER A 965 7.23 36.48 -7.57
N MET A 966 6.83 37.55 -8.26
CA MET A 966 7.34 37.94 -9.59
C MET A 966 8.65 38.74 -9.50
N SER A 967 9.02 39.19 -8.30
CA SER A 967 10.01 40.24 -8.14
C SER A 967 11.43 39.81 -8.48
N CYS A 968 12.16 40.71 -9.14
CA CYS A 968 13.55 40.53 -9.51
C CYS A 968 14.40 41.72 -9.03
N GLY A 969 15.68 41.47 -8.79
CA GLY A 969 16.58 42.55 -8.38
C GLY A 969 18.04 42.24 -8.68
N CYS A 970 18.84 43.29 -8.59
CA CYS A 970 20.27 43.27 -8.81
C CYS A 970 20.97 44.00 -7.67
N PHE A 971 21.97 43.35 -7.09
CA PHE A 971 22.93 43.95 -6.18
C PHE A 971 24.24 44.22 -6.92
N ASP A 972 24.65 45.49 -6.96
CA ASP A 972 25.91 45.96 -7.52
C ASP A 972 26.89 46.30 -6.39
N PRO A 973 27.88 45.43 -6.10
CA PRO A 973 28.84 45.68 -5.04
C PRO A 973 29.73 46.90 -5.28
N ALA A 974 29.89 47.34 -6.53
CA ALA A 974 30.74 48.47 -6.90
C ALA A 974 30.01 49.82 -6.82
N ALA A 975 28.68 49.82 -6.66
CA ALA A 975 27.92 51.05 -6.55
C ALA A 975 28.11 51.74 -5.18
N PRO A 976 27.94 53.09 -5.11
CA PRO A 976 27.98 53.82 -3.86
C PRO A 976 27.00 53.27 -2.81
N GLU A 977 27.36 53.40 -1.54
CA GLU A 977 26.49 53.03 -0.42
C GLU A 977 25.12 53.72 -0.55
N GLY A 978 24.03 52.96 -0.38
CA GLY A 978 22.65 53.40 -0.63
C GLY A 978 22.14 53.14 -2.06
N ASN A 979 23.01 52.98 -3.06
CA ASN A 979 22.64 52.75 -4.47
C ASN A 979 23.01 51.35 -4.98
N ARG A 980 23.34 50.44 -4.07
CA ARG A 980 23.79 49.07 -4.42
C ARG A 980 22.66 48.15 -4.85
N ILE A 981 21.41 48.49 -4.59
CA ILE A 981 20.25 47.70 -4.99
C ILE A 981 19.54 48.42 -6.12
N ALA A 982 19.36 47.71 -7.24
CA ALA A 982 18.53 48.14 -8.34
C ALA A 982 17.40 47.13 -8.55
N GLU A 983 16.17 47.62 -8.67
CA GLU A 983 15.08 46.82 -9.23
C GLU A 983 15.33 46.63 -10.72
N ILE A 984 15.18 45.39 -11.17
CA ILE A 984 15.16 45.05 -12.59
C ILE A 984 13.74 44.60 -12.94
N ALA A 985 13.43 44.44 -14.22
CA ALA A 985 12.09 44.05 -14.64
C ALA A 985 11.57 42.83 -13.87
N ASP A 986 10.29 42.86 -13.50
CA ASP A 986 9.61 41.73 -12.86
C ASP A 986 9.28 40.63 -13.87
N MET A 987 9.26 39.39 -13.40
CA MET A 987 8.81 38.26 -14.21
C MET A 987 7.32 38.38 -14.52
N ASN A 988 6.91 37.78 -15.64
CA ASN A 988 5.51 37.73 -16.04
C ASN A 988 4.62 36.84 -15.15
N TYR A 989 5.23 35.92 -14.39
CA TYR A 989 4.57 35.05 -13.42
C TYR A 989 5.49 34.84 -12.23
N GLY A 990 4.92 34.64 -11.05
CA GLY A 990 5.70 34.30 -9.87
C GLY A 990 6.36 32.93 -10.06
N ARG A 991 7.62 32.80 -9.63
CA ARG A 991 8.35 31.53 -9.67
C ARG A 991 8.94 31.20 -8.31
N TYR A 992 8.94 29.92 -7.94
CA TYR A 992 9.56 29.36 -6.73
C TYR A 992 10.22 28.04 -7.13
N HIS A 993 11.38 27.69 -6.58
CA HIS A 993 12.19 26.53 -7.01
C HIS A 993 12.56 26.46 -8.51
N HIS A 994 12.61 27.60 -9.20
CA HIS A 994 13.16 27.70 -10.55
C HIS A 994 14.69 27.81 -10.52
N SER A 995 15.34 27.46 -11.62
CA SER A 995 16.79 27.64 -11.77
C SER A 995 17.10 28.99 -12.41
N LEU A 996 18.13 29.69 -11.91
CA LEU A 996 18.66 30.92 -12.49
C LEU A 996 20.13 30.71 -12.88
N ILE A 997 20.48 30.91 -14.15
CA ILE A 997 21.84 30.71 -14.66
C ILE A 997 22.28 31.85 -15.59
N ALA A 998 23.57 32.18 -15.57
CA ALA A 998 24.17 33.12 -16.50
C ALA A 998 24.86 32.38 -17.66
N ALA A 999 24.55 32.75 -18.89
CA ALA A 999 25.17 32.18 -20.09
C ALA A 999 25.06 33.15 -21.28
N ASN A 1000 26.02 33.12 -22.20
CA ASN A 1000 25.97 33.92 -23.44
C ASN A 1000 25.61 35.41 -23.19
N ASP A 1001 26.26 36.02 -22.20
CA ASP A 1001 26.05 37.40 -21.75
C ASP A 1001 24.63 37.75 -21.28
N LYS A 1002 23.82 36.75 -20.92
CA LYS A 1002 22.43 36.90 -20.44
C LYS A 1002 22.15 36.02 -19.23
N LEU A 1003 21.02 36.25 -18.57
CA LEU A 1003 20.51 35.37 -17.51
C LEU A 1003 19.29 34.60 -17.99
N TYR A 1004 19.11 33.39 -17.49
CA TYR A 1004 18.00 32.53 -17.83
C TYR A 1004 17.32 32.02 -16.58
N ALA A 1005 16.02 32.29 -16.44
CA ALA A 1005 15.16 31.70 -15.42
C ALA A 1005 14.35 30.56 -16.04
N ILE A 1006 14.59 29.33 -15.59
CA ILE A 1006 14.08 28.11 -16.21
C ILE A 1006 13.15 27.39 -15.21
N GLY A 1007 11.93 27.08 -15.64
CA GLY A 1007 10.94 26.32 -14.85
C GLY A 1007 10.50 27.03 -13.57
N GLY A 1008 10.20 26.26 -12.53
CA GLY A 1008 9.62 26.73 -11.26
C GLY A 1008 8.22 26.22 -11.04
#